data_AF-A0A1Q3M787-F1
#
_entry.id   AF-A0A1Q3M787-F1
#
_cell.length_a   1.000
_cell.length_b   1.000
_cell.length_c   1.000
_cell.angle_alpha   90.00
_cell.angle_beta   90.00
_cell.angle_gamma   90.00
#
_symmetry.space_group_name_H-M   'P 1'
#
loop_
_entity.id
_entity.type
_entity.pdbx_description
1 polymer ?
#
loop_
_entity_poly.entity_id
_entity_poly.type
_entity_poly.pdbx_seq_one_letter_code
_entity_poly.pdbx_strand_id
1 'polypeptide(L)'
;MEYNFKEIEKRWQQYWIDQQTYKVTEDASKPKFYVLDMFPYPSGAGLHVGHPLGYIASDIYSRYKRLNGFNVLHPMGYDAYGLPAEQYAIQTGQHPAITTEKNISRYREQLDKIGFSYDWNREVRTCTPDYYHWTQWAFIQMFNSYYCNDEQQARPISELISWFEQNGSSQLNVACSEELDFSAADWKAKSEKEKQEILLNYRIAYLANTSVNWCPQLWTVLANDEVVNGLSVRGGYPVEQRVMRQWSLRVSAYAQRLLDGLNAVDWSDSISETQRNWIGRSEGAEIYLPLAPSNRGGTGLHGSSEDKNNPPYYTTNKLDWNTNIGNARENRKNPTEAEDALWQMLRDKGIGYKFRRQHLIDRFIVDFVCLEKSLIVEVDGGYHGNQEQAEADKQRTEILNNLGYTVIRFKNEEVIADTDNVLGKIKSSCVSQVPSTEEDSENMASCASQVPSIGGDLGEVSGVTVFTTRADTVFGVTFMVLAPESDYVKLVTSAEQAKAVEEYIQATKRRTERERIADKKVSGVFTGAYAINPLNGKEIPIWISDYVLAGYGTGAIMAVPAHDSRDYAFAKHFGLPIIPLIEGADVSEESFDAKEGKMINSGFLNGLDVKEAIQKTKEYIQEQGLGRVKVNYRLRDAIFSRQRYWGEPFPVYYKDGMPYMLPVDKLPLELPEVSKFLPTESGEPPLGHATKWAWDEANQQVVETALIDRKTIFPLELNTMPGFAGSSAYYLRYMDSKNDKALVDRQVDEYWRNVDLYIGGTEHATGHLIYSRFWNKFLYDIGISCEEEPFKKL
;
A
#
# COMPACT_ATOMS: atom_id res chain seq x y z
N MET A 1 -15.20 -66.81 -15.47
CA MET A 1 -15.21 -65.76 -16.52
C MET A 1 -14.19 -64.72 -16.08
N GLU A 2 -13.22 -64.38 -16.93
CA GLU A 2 -12.13 -63.44 -16.59
C GLU A 2 -12.61 -61.99 -16.80
N TYR A 3 -12.23 -61.07 -15.91
CA TYR A 3 -12.60 -59.66 -16.02
C TYR A 3 -11.78 -58.98 -17.12
N ASN A 4 -12.40 -58.77 -18.29
CA ASN A 4 -11.78 -58.09 -19.43
C ASN A 4 -12.12 -56.59 -19.44
N PHE A 5 -11.37 -55.80 -18.67
CA PHE A 5 -11.60 -54.35 -18.56
C PHE A 5 -11.52 -53.62 -19.90
N LYS A 6 -10.63 -54.03 -20.82
CA LYS A 6 -10.45 -53.36 -22.13
C LYS A 6 -11.72 -53.34 -22.97
N GLU A 7 -12.47 -54.44 -22.95
CA GLU A 7 -13.73 -54.56 -23.67
C GLU A 7 -14.85 -53.79 -22.96
N ILE A 8 -14.92 -53.92 -21.63
CA ILE A 8 -15.96 -53.32 -20.80
C ILE A 8 -15.88 -51.79 -20.79
N GLU A 9 -14.68 -51.23 -20.56
CA GLU A 9 -14.45 -49.78 -20.52
C GLU A 9 -14.79 -49.14 -21.86
N LYS A 10 -14.28 -49.68 -22.97
CA LYS A 10 -14.56 -49.17 -24.32
C LYS A 10 -16.05 -49.17 -24.62
N ARG A 11 -16.77 -50.24 -24.26
CA ARG A 11 -18.23 -50.34 -24.46
C ARG A 11 -18.98 -49.25 -23.71
N TRP A 12 -18.67 -49.05 -22.43
CA TRP A 12 -19.38 -48.07 -21.60
C TRP A 12 -19.01 -46.62 -21.95
N GLN A 13 -17.75 -46.35 -22.26
CA GLN A 13 -17.31 -45.04 -22.76
C GLN A 13 -18.06 -44.67 -24.05
N GLN A 14 -18.14 -45.58 -25.03
CA GLN A 14 -18.88 -45.35 -26.26
C GLN A 14 -20.37 -45.14 -26.00
N TYR A 15 -20.97 -45.95 -25.11
CA TYR A 15 -22.36 -45.79 -24.72
C TYR A 15 -22.63 -44.39 -24.13
N TRP A 16 -21.77 -43.90 -23.23
CA TRP A 16 -21.95 -42.57 -22.63
C TRP A 16 -21.84 -41.44 -23.66
N ILE A 17 -20.93 -41.57 -24.63
CA ILE A 17 -20.78 -40.62 -25.74
C ILE A 17 -22.02 -40.62 -26.63
N ASP A 18 -22.45 -41.79 -27.11
CA ASP A 18 -23.59 -41.94 -28.03
C ASP A 18 -24.89 -41.43 -27.40
N GLN A 19 -25.07 -41.64 -26.09
CA GLN A 19 -26.24 -41.18 -25.34
C GLN A 19 -26.10 -39.74 -24.82
N GLN A 20 -24.98 -39.07 -25.05
CA GLN A 20 -24.64 -37.76 -24.46
C GLN A 20 -24.90 -37.72 -22.94
N THR A 21 -24.54 -38.80 -22.23
CA THR A 21 -24.98 -39.07 -20.85
C THR A 21 -24.67 -37.94 -19.87
N TYR A 22 -23.57 -37.22 -20.08
CA TYR A 22 -23.09 -36.17 -19.18
C TYR A 22 -23.43 -34.75 -19.63
N LYS A 23 -24.03 -34.59 -20.82
CA LYS A 23 -24.52 -33.28 -21.28
C LYS A 23 -25.56 -32.73 -20.32
N VAL A 24 -25.46 -31.44 -19.98
CA VAL A 24 -26.43 -30.76 -19.12
C VAL A 24 -26.90 -29.43 -19.67
N THR A 25 -28.16 -29.15 -19.40
CA THR A 25 -28.81 -27.85 -19.56
C THR A 25 -29.42 -27.46 -18.23
N GLU A 26 -29.84 -26.21 -18.10
CA GLU A 26 -30.47 -25.65 -16.92
C GLU A 26 -31.86 -26.31 -16.76
N ASP A 27 -32.01 -27.17 -15.76
CA ASP A 27 -33.22 -27.93 -15.46
C ASP A 27 -33.70 -27.57 -14.06
N ALA A 28 -34.68 -26.67 -13.96
CA ALA A 28 -35.22 -26.20 -12.68
C ALA A 28 -35.99 -27.28 -11.89
N SER A 29 -36.29 -28.44 -12.51
CA SER A 29 -36.94 -29.55 -11.80
C SER A 29 -35.99 -30.34 -10.90
N LYS A 30 -34.68 -30.11 -11.01
CA LYS A 30 -33.63 -30.79 -10.24
C LYS A 30 -32.77 -29.78 -9.48
N PRO A 31 -32.28 -30.13 -8.28
CA PRO A 31 -31.29 -29.30 -7.61
C PRO A 31 -29.98 -29.28 -8.43
N LYS A 32 -29.43 -28.09 -8.67
CA LYS A 32 -28.13 -27.93 -9.34
C LYS A 32 -26.98 -28.43 -8.47
N PHE A 33 -25.92 -28.90 -9.11
CA PHE A 33 -24.64 -29.13 -8.45
C PHE A 33 -23.50 -28.91 -9.45
N TYR A 34 -22.63 -27.93 -9.19
CA TYR A 34 -21.51 -27.60 -10.06
C TYR A 34 -20.20 -28.11 -9.43
N VAL A 35 -19.63 -29.16 -10.04
CA VAL A 35 -18.30 -29.68 -9.71
C VAL A 35 -17.31 -29.19 -10.74
N LEU A 36 -16.19 -28.64 -10.29
CA LEU A 36 -15.18 -28.09 -11.18
C LEU A 36 -13.78 -28.53 -10.78
N ASP A 37 -13.05 -29.01 -11.76
CA ASP A 37 -11.62 -29.24 -11.68
C ASP A 37 -10.85 -28.02 -12.15
N MET A 38 -9.69 -27.77 -11.55
CA MET A 38 -8.71 -26.89 -12.16
C MET A 38 -8.26 -27.48 -13.51
N PHE A 39 -8.65 -26.81 -14.59
CA PHE A 39 -8.35 -27.23 -15.96
C PHE A 39 -6.83 -27.25 -16.24
N PRO A 40 -6.34 -28.16 -17.09
CA PRO A 40 -4.92 -28.34 -17.29
C PRO A 40 -4.29 -27.30 -18.23
N TYR A 41 -3.00 -27.04 -18.02
CA TYR A 41 -2.13 -26.41 -19.01
C TYR A 41 -1.75 -27.44 -20.10
N PRO A 42 -2.01 -27.20 -21.40
CA PRO A 42 -1.65 -28.11 -22.48
C PRO A 42 -0.17 -27.93 -22.88
N SER A 43 0.73 -28.00 -21.91
CA SER A 43 2.15 -27.67 -22.07
C SER A 43 3.10 -28.86 -22.02
N GLY A 44 2.61 -30.04 -21.63
CA GLY A 44 3.37 -31.29 -21.62
C GLY A 44 3.02 -32.18 -22.82
N ALA A 45 3.78 -33.27 -23.01
CA ALA A 45 3.49 -34.29 -24.02
C ALA A 45 2.19 -35.10 -23.76
N GLY A 46 1.49 -34.80 -22.66
CA GLY A 46 0.28 -35.47 -22.19
C GLY A 46 0.08 -35.29 -20.69
N LEU A 47 -1.02 -35.81 -20.16
CA LEU A 47 -1.29 -35.90 -18.74
C LEU A 47 -0.21 -36.74 -18.03
N HIS A 48 0.38 -36.19 -16.97
CA HIS A 48 1.11 -36.98 -15.96
C HIS A 48 0.18 -37.44 -14.82
N VAL A 49 0.63 -38.42 -14.03
CA VAL A 49 -0.15 -39.05 -12.92
C VAL A 49 -0.73 -38.06 -11.91
N GLY A 50 -0.08 -36.89 -11.72
CA GLY A 50 -0.64 -35.82 -10.88
C GLY A 50 -2.01 -35.28 -11.34
N HIS A 51 -2.29 -35.19 -12.64
CA HIS A 51 -3.57 -34.60 -13.09
C HIS A 51 -4.77 -35.50 -12.75
N PRO A 52 -4.79 -36.81 -13.12
CA PRO A 52 -5.95 -37.65 -12.85
C PRO A 52 -6.26 -37.82 -11.37
N LEU A 53 -5.31 -37.63 -10.46
CA LEU A 53 -5.54 -37.84 -9.03
C LEU A 53 -6.67 -36.93 -8.49
N GLY A 54 -6.65 -35.64 -8.86
CA GLY A 54 -7.73 -34.70 -8.54
C GLY A 54 -9.01 -35.02 -9.33
N TYR A 55 -8.87 -35.26 -10.63
CA TYR A 55 -10.00 -35.48 -11.54
C TYR A 55 -10.79 -36.78 -11.24
N ILE A 56 -10.16 -37.77 -10.62
CA ILE A 56 -10.86 -38.97 -10.13
C ILE A 56 -11.80 -38.61 -8.97
N ALA A 57 -11.37 -37.73 -8.06
CA ALA A 57 -12.18 -37.34 -6.92
C ALA A 57 -13.41 -36.53 -7.36
N SER A 58 -13.23 -35.58 -8.28
CA SER A 58 -14.34 -34.81 -8.86
C SER A 58 -15.29 -35.73 -9.62
N ASP A 59 -14.80 -36.66 -10.43
CA ASP A 59 -15.62 -37.60 -11.21
C ASP A 59 -16.47 -38.51 -10.30
N ILE A 60 -15.87 -39.08 -9.25
CA ILE A 60 -16.58 -39.90 -8.26
C ILE A 60 -17.72 -39.07 -7.64
N TYR A 61 -17.43 -37.84 -7.23
CA TYR A 61 -18.40 -36.98 -6.57
C TYR A 61 -19.51 -36.52 -7.52
N SER A 62 -19.16 -36.17 -8.76
CA SER A 62 -20.09 -35.81 -9.84
C SER A 62 -21.07 -36.94 -10.13
N ARG A 63 -20.57 -38.18 -10.28
CA ARG A 63 -21.41 -39.37 -10.47
C ARG A 63 -22.30 -39.64 -9.27
N TYR A 64 -21.76 -39.55 -8.06
CA TYR A 64 -22.51 -39.70 -6.82
C TYR A 64 -23.66 -38.69 -6.73
N LYS A 65 -23.42 -37.41 -7.00
CA LYS A 65 -24.47 -36.37 -7.00
C LYS A 65 -25.53 -36.62 -8.06
N ARG A 66 -25.13 -37.02 -9.27
CA ARG A 66 -26.06 -37.34 -10.35
C ARG A 66 -26.97 -38.53 -9.98
N LEU A 67 -26.42 -39.56 -9.33
CA LEU A 67 -27.20 -40.71 -8.82
C LEU A 67 -28.18 -40.33 -7.69
N ASN A 68 -27.90 -39.25 -6.95
CA ASN A 68 -28.80 -38.68 -5.96
C ASN A 68 -29.84 -37.72 -6.55
N GLY A 69 -29.96 -37.62 -7.88
CA GLY A 69 -30.99 -36.82 -8.56
C GLY A 69 -30.62 -35.36 -8.82
N PHE A 70 -29.37 -34.95 -8.60
CA PHE A 70 -28.92 -33.58 -8.91
C PHE A 70 -28.69 -33.40 -10.42
N ASN A 71 -28.90 -32.17 -10.91
CA ASN A 71 -28.41 -31.74 -12.22
C ASN A 71 -26.94 -31.32 -12.08
N VAL A 72 -26.03 -32.16 -12.56
CA VAL A 72 -24.59 -31.99 -12.30
C VAL A 72 -23.86 -31.39 -13.51
N LEU A 73 -23.40 -30.15 -13.38
CA LEU A 73 -22.43 -29.54 -14.29
C LEU A 73 -21.02 -29.98 -13.85
N HIS A 74 -20.33 -30.67 -14.75
CA HIS A 74 -18.94 -31.11 -14.58
C HIS A 74 -18.20 -30.84 -15.89
N PRO A 75 -17.65 -29.64 -16.09
CA PRO A 75 -17.03 -29.25 -17.35
C PRO A 75 -15.52 -29.50 -17.35
N MET A 76 -14.91 -29.38 -18.52
CA MET A 76 -13.46 -29.42 -18.69
C MET A 76 -13.06 -28.56 -19.90
N GLY A 77 -11.81 -28.12 -19.93
CA GLY A 77 -11.27 -27.22 -20.95
C GLY A 77 -9.76 -27.13 -20.81
N TYR A 78 -9.15 -26.07 -21.34
CA TYR A 78 -7.71 -25.95 -21.41
C TYR A 78 -7.23 -24.51 -21.17
N ASP A 79 -6.30 -24.34 -20.23
CA ASP A 79 -5.60 -23.07 -20.02
C ASP A 79 -4.42 -22.95 -20.98
N ALA A 80 -4.70 -22.46 -22.18
CA ALA A 80 -3.90 -22.67 -23.37
C ALA A 80 -2.96 -21.50 -23.73
N TYR A 81 -3.08 -20.34 -23.06
CA TYR A 81 -2.12 -19.23 -23.16
C TYR A 81 -1.04 -19.28 -22.08
N GLY A 82 0.00 -18.47 -22.26
CA GLY A 82 1.02 -18.19 -21.26
C GLY A 82 2.37 -18.88 -21.48
N LEU A 83 3.27 -18.57 -20.56
CA LEU A 83 4.68 -18.96 -20.53
C LEU A 83 4.96 -20.46 -20.81
N PRO A 84 4.23 -21.45 -20.24
CA PRO A 84 4.53 -22.85 -20.48
C PRO A 84 4.47 -23.27 -21.95
N ALA A 85 3.38 -22.93 -22.64
CA ALA A 85 3.17 -23.33 -24.03
C ALA A 85 4.19 -22.65 -24.96
N GLU A 86 4.51 -21.40 -24.69
CA GLU A 86 5.49 -20.63 -25.46
C GLU A 86 6.93 -21.13 -25.27
N GLN A 87 7.33 -21.52 -24.05
CA GLN A 87 8.67 -22.10 -23.84
C GLN A 87 8.84 -23.40 -24.61
N TYR A 88 7.81 -24.25 -24.60
CA TYR A 88 7.82 -25.49 -25.37
C TYR A 88 7.94 -25.21 -26.87
N ALA A 89 7.21 -24.20 -27.37
CA ALA A 89 7.29 -23.74 -28.75
C ALA A 89 8.70 -23.25 -29.13
N ILE A 90 9.34 -22.44 -28.26
CA ILE A 90 10.71 -21.95 -28.47
C ILE A 90 11.72 -23.09 -28.49
N GLN A 91 11.61 -24.05 -27.56
CA GLN A 91 12.52 -25.20 -27.48
C GLN A 91 12.40 -26.16 -28.67
N THR A 92 11.20 -26.30 -29.23
CA THR A 92 10.93 -27.23 -30.34
C THR A 92 11.01 -26.55 -31.72
N GLY A 93 11.08 -25.22 -31.77
CA GLY A 93 11.06 -24.44 -33.01
C GLY A 93 9.71 -24.46 -33.73
N GLN A 94 8.62 -24.81 -33.04
CA GLN A 94 7.26 -24.89 -33.61
C GLN A 94 6.42 -23.70 -33.15
N HIS A 95 5.45 -23.27 -33.96
CA HIS A 95 4.53 -22.20 -33.56
C HIS A 95 3.68 -22.65 -32.35
N PRO A 96 3.51 -21.82 -31.30
CA PRO A 96 2.76 -22.20 -30.09
C PRO A 96 1.33 -22.69 -30.34
N ALA A 97 0.62 -22.12 -31.31
CA ALA A 97 -0.72 -22.58 -31.70
C ALA A 97 -0.74 -24.06 -32.13
N ILE A 98 0.29 -24.49 -32.88
CA ILE A 98 0.38 -25.85 -33.42
C ILE A 98 0.68 -26.84 -32.29
N THR A 99 1.63 -26.51 -31.42
CA THR A 99 2.00 -27.37 -30.29
C THR A 99 0.84 -27.47 -29.29
N THR A 100 0.16 -26.35 -29.01
CA THR A 100 -1.01 -26.28 -28.15
C THR A 100 -2.15 -27.17 -28.67
N GLU A 101 -2.51 -27.07 -29.96
CA GLU A 101 -3.59 -27.90 -30.53
C GLU A 101 -3.26 -29.40 -30.48
N LYS A 102 -2.01 -29.75 -30.75
CA LYS A 102 -1.53 -31.14 -30.66
C LYS A 102 -1.60 -31.66 -29.22
N ASN A 103 -1.20 -30.84 -28.25
CA ASN A 103 -1.25 -31.20 -26.84
C ASN A 103 -2.69 -31.32 -26.34
N ILE A 104 -3.58 -30.38 -26.70
CA ILE A 104 -5.02 -30.45 -26.40
C ILE A 104 -5.62 -31.75 -26.93
N SER A 105 -5.37 -32.09 -28.19
CA SER A 105 -5.85 -33.33 -28.81
C SER A 105 -5.37 -34.57 -28.04
N ARG A 106 -4.11 -34.57 -27.60
CA ARG A 106 -3.54 -35.66 -26.79
C ARG A 106 -4.16 -35.74 -25.40
N TYR A 107 -4.37 -34.62 -24.74
CA TYR A 107 -5.01 -34.57 -23.43
C TYR A 107 -6.46 -35.05 -23.52
N ARG A 108 -7.21 -34.61 -24.54
CA ARG A 108 -8.57 -35.07 -24.84
C ARG A 108 -8.62 -36.60 -24.98
N GLU A 109 -7.74 -37.16 -25.80
CA GLU A 109 -7.62 -38.62 -26.00
C GLU A 109 -7.37 -39.37 -24.67
N GLN A 110 -6.49 -38.83 -23.81
CA GLN A 110 -6.18 -39.45 -22.52
C GLN A 110 -7.33 -39.35 -21.52
N LEU A 111 -8.02 -38.21 -21.45
CA LEU A 111 -9.19 -38.01 -20.58
C LEU A 111 -10.35 -38.93 -20.99
N ASP A 112 -10.60 -39.08 -22.31
CA ASP A 112 -11.62 -39.99 -22.83
C ASP A 112 -11.34 -41.45 -22.46
N LYS A 113 -10.07 -41.86 -22.52
CA LYS A 113 -9.66 -43.22 -22.13
C LYS A 113 -9.86 -43.52 -20.65
N ILE A 114 -9.77 -42.50 -19.78
CA ILE A 114 -10.04 -42.68 -18.34
C ILE A 114 -11.57 -42.76 -18.11
N GLY A 115 -12.37 -42.11 -18.95
CA GLY A 115 -13.83 -42.20 -18.91
C GLY A 115 -14.48 -41.28 -17.87
N PHE A 116 -13.90 -40.11 -17.63
CA PHE A 116 -14.48 -39.09 -16.75
C PHE A 116 -15.81 -38.54 -17.29
N SER A 117 -16.68 -38.13 -16.38
CA SER A 117 -18.07 -37.69 -16.60
C SER A 117 -18.19 -36.21 -16.97
N TYR A 118 -17.38 -35.73 -17.91
CA TYR A 118 -17.39 -34.33 -18.32
C TYR A 118 -18.48 -34.01 -19.34
N ASP A 119 -19.05 -32.80 -19.27
CA ASP A 119 -19.84 -32.22 -20.35
C ASP A 119 -18.94 -31.52 -21.39
N TRP A 120 -18.49 -32.29 -22.37
CA TRP A 120 -17.65 -31.78 -23.47
C TRP A 120 -18.36 -30.81 -24.41
N ASN A 121 -19.69 -30.60 -24.29
CA ASN A 121 -20.35 -29.52 -25.04
C ASN A 121 -19.99 -28.13 -24.50
N ARG A 122 -19.44 -28.08 -23.29
CA ARG A 122 -19.03 -26.87 -22.59
C ARG A 122 -17.52 -26.67 -22.61
N GLU A 123 -16.78 -27.39 -23.47
CA GLU A 123 -15.33 -27.20 -23.62
C GLU A 123 -14.99 -25.74 -23.93
N VAL A 124 -13.98 -25.20 -23.24
CA VAL A 124 -13.40 -23.88 -23.51
C VAL A 124 -11.88 -23.98 -23.64
N ARG A 125 -11.29 -23.08 -24.41
CA ARG A 125 -9.85 -22.96 -24.60
C ARG A 125 -9.48 -21.50 -24.40
N THR A 126 -8.61 -21.17 -23.44
CA THR A 126 -8.33 -19.76 -23.14
C THR A 126 -7.66 -19.01 -24.30
N CYS A 127 -7.04 -19.75 -25.24
CA CYS A 127 -6.36 -19.18 -26.39
C CYS A 127 -7.24 -18.92 -27.63
N THR A 128 -8.55 -19.20 -27.59
CA THR A 128 -9.44 -18.98 -28.75
C THR A 128 -10.14 -17.62 -28.68
N PRO A 129 -10.33 -16.93 -29.83
CA PRO A 129 -10.89 -15.57 -29.86
C PRO A 129 -12.27 -15.43 -29.20
N ASP A 130 -13.12 -16.43 -29.36
CA ASP A 130 -14.46 -16.51 -28.74
C ASP A 130 -14.41 -16.56 -27.21
N TYR A 131 -13.31 -17.07 -26.64
CA TYR A 131 -13.08 -17.05 -25.19
C TYR A 131 -12.50 -15.71 -24.74
N TYR A 132 -11.32 -15.33 -25.26
CA TYR A 132 -10.61 -14.16 -24.76
C TYR A 132 -11.24 -12.83 -25.15
N HIS A 133 -12.23 -12.82 -26.05
CA HIS A 133 -13.17 -11.70 -26.19
C HIS A 133 -13.65 -11.24 -24.81
N TRP A 134 -14.06 -12.18 -23.96
CA TRP A 134 -14.62 -11.85 -22.64
C TRP A 134 -13.55 -11.45 -21.62
N THR A 135 -12.33 -11.96 -21.75
CA THR A 135 -11.18 -11.49 -20.98
C THR A 135 -10.84 -10.02 -21.32
N GLN A 136 -10.80 -9.69 -22.61
CA GLN A 136 -10.59 -8.33 -23.11
C GLN A 136 -11.73 -7.40 -22.68
N TRP A 137 -12.97 -7.86 -22.79
CA TRP A 137 -14.14 -7.14 -22.31
C TRP A 137 -14.05 -6.83 -20.82
N ALA A 138 -13.71 -7.82 -19.98
CA ALA A 138 -13.59 -7.63 -18.54
C ALA A 138 -12.49 -6.62 -18.19
N PHE A 139 -11.36 -6.66 -18.91
CA PHE A 139 -10.30 -5.66 -18.77
C PHE A 139 -10.79 -4.24 -19.09
N ILE A 140 -11.57 -4.05 -20.17
CA ILE A 140 -12.18 -2.75 -20.50
C ILE A 140 -13.13 -2.29 -19.38
N GLN A 141 -13.93 -3.19 -18.81
CA GLN A 141 -14.81 -2.85 -17.68
C GLN A 141 -14.00 -2.39 -16.47
N MET A 142 -12.91 -3.09 -16.12
CA MET A 142 -12.02 -2.71 -15.02
C MET A 142 -11.31 -1.37 -15.31
N PHE A 143 -10.90 -1.12 -16.55
CA PHE A 143 -10.34 0.17 -16.94
C PHE A 143 -11.36 1.29 -16.74
N ASN A 144 -12.62 1.06 -17.08
CA ASN A 144 -13.71 2.03 -16.94
C ASN A 144 -14.35 2.06 -15.55
N SER A 145 -13.69 1.51 -14.54
CA SER A 145 -14.18 1.49 -13.16
C SER A 145 -13.12 2.00 -12.18
N TYR A 146 -13.57 2.61 -11.08
CA TYR A 146 -12.78 2.89 -9.89
C TYR A 146 -13.34 2.10 -8.70
N TYR A 147 -12.61 1.99 -7.60
CA TYR A 147 -13.13 1.34 -6.39
C TYR A 147 -13.51 2.39 -5.33
N CYS A 148 -14.77 2.39 -4.91
CA CYS A 148 -15.29 3.26 -3.86
C CYS A 148 -15.11 2.58 -2.50
N ASN A 149 -14.35 3.20 -1.57
CA ASN A 149 -14.11 2.60 -0.26
C ASN A 149 -15.33 2.71 0.66
N ASP A 150 -16.16 3.74 0.48
CA ASP A 150 -17.39 3.93 1.27
C ASP A 150 -18.43 2.85 0.95
N GLU A 151 -18.67 2.60 -0.34
CA GLU A 151 -19.61 1.56 -0.80
C GLU A 151 -18.97 0.16 -0.86
N GLN A 152 -17.65 0.08 -0.72
CA GLN A 152 -16.85 -1.14 -0.84
C GLN A 152 -17.08 -1.91 -2.16
N GLN A 153 -17.18 -1.20 -3.28
CA GLN A 153 -17.44 -1.81 -4.60
C GLN A 153 -16.84 -1.03 -5.76
N ALA A 154 -16.67 -1.70 -6.90
CA ALA A 154 -16.40 -1.04 -8.17
C ALA A 154 -17.56 -0.13 -8.60
N ARG A 155 -17.21 1.06 -9.09
CA ARG A 155 -18.13 2.07 -9.62
C ARG A 155 -17.65 2.59 -10.98
N PRO A 156 -18.55 3.00 -11.89
CA PRO A 156 -18.16 3.55 -13.19
C PRO A 156 -17.28 4.80 -13.06
N ILE A 157 -16.20 4.87 -13.83
CA ILE A 157 -15.27 6.01 -13.82
C ILE A 157 -15.95 7.35 -14.19
N SER A 158 -17.07 7.30 -14.93
CA SER A 158 -17.89 8.47 -15.27
C SER A 158 -18.50 9.16 -14.04
N GLU A 159 -18.82 8.41 -12.98
CA GLU A 159 -19.29 8.99 -11.72
C GLU A 159 -18.17 9.80 -11.06
N LEU A 160 -16.93 9.29 -11.08
CA LEU A 160 -15.76 9.98 -10.53
C LEU A 160 -15.41 11.25 -11.34
N ILE A 161 -15.50 11.19 -12.66
CA ILE A 161 -15.32 12.37 -13.53
C ILE A 161 -16.37 13.45 -13.17
N SER A 162 -17.63 13.04 -13.02
CA SER A 162 -18.72 13.95 -12.63
C SER A 162 -18.49 14.57 -11.25
N TRP A 163 -17.88 13.82 -10.32
CA TRP A 163 -17.47 14.33 -9.01
C TRP A 163 -16.35 15.37 -9.14
N PHE A 164 -15.28 15.07 -9.86
CA PHE A 164 -14.16 16.01 -10.06
C PHE A 164 -14.61 17.34 -10.68
N GLU A 165 -15.58 17.30 -11.60
CA GLU A 165 -16.16 18.50 -12.20
C GLU A 165 -16.93 19.39 -11.22
N GLN A 166 -17.42 18.83 -10.10
CA GLN A 166 -18.21 19.55 -9.10
C GLN A 166 -17.37 19.95 -7.89
N ASN A 167 -16.55 19.03 -7.39
CA ASN A 167 -15.92 19.13 -6.07
C ASN A 167 -14.38 19.11 -6.10
N GLY A 168 -13.77 18.90 -7.28
CA GLY A 168 -12.34 18.59 -7.35
C GLY A 168 -12.05 17.26 -6.65
N SER A 169 -10.85 17.11 -6.08
CA SER A 169 -10.47 15.88 -5.37
C SER A 169 -10.86 15.86 -3.88
N SER A 170 -11.56 16.88 -3.40
CA SER A 170 -11.96 16.97 -1.99
C SER A 170 -12.99 15.89 -1.60
N GLN A 171 -12.89 15.41 -0.36
CA GLN A 171 -13.84 14.47 0.27
C GLN A 171 -14.01 13.13 -0.49
N LEU A 172 -12.97 12.68 -1.18
CA LEU A 172 -12.97 11.39 -1.87
C LEU A 172 -12.41 10.29 -0.97
N ASN A 173 -13.24 9.28 -0.69
CA ASN A 173 -12.78 8.03 -0.10
C ASN A 173 -12.83 6.91 -1.14
N VAL A 174 -11.84 6.93 -2.05
CA VAL A 174 -11.72 5.97 -3.16
C VAL A 174 -10.32 5.39 -3.19
N ALA A 175 -10.17 4.18 -3.72
CA ALA A 175 -8.85 3.59 -3.86
C ALA A 175 -8.06 4.31 -4.96
N CYS A 176 -6.84 4.71 -4.65
CA CYS A 176 -5.94 5.43 -5.56
C CYS A 176 -4.49 5.02 -5.34
N SER A 177 -3.63 5.33 -6.31
CA SER A 177 -2.18 5.08 -6.19
C SER A 177 -1.49 6.19 -5.37
N GLU A 178 -1.94 7.44 -5.56
CA GLU A 178 -1.44 8.63 -4.89
C GLU A 178 -2.63 9.53 -4.51
N GLU A 179 -2.57 10.17 -3.33
CA GLU A 179 -3.54 11.20 -2.95
C GLU A 179 -3.25 12.47 -3.76
N LEU A 180 -4.25 13.00 -4.46
CA LEU A 180 -4.11 14.21 -5.29
C LEU A 180 -4.99 15.33 -4.72
N ASP A 181 -4.50 16.57 -4.76
CA ASP A 181 -5.24 17.76 -4.34
C ASP A 181 -5.44 18.72 -5.52
N PHE A 182 -6.68 18.95 -5.91
CA PHE A 182 -7.04 19.91 -6.96
C PHE A 182 -8.51 20.36 -6.82
N SER A 183 -8.79 21.59 -7.21
CA SER A 183 -10.15 22.12 -7.22
C SER A 183 -10.93 21.70 -8.48
N ALA A 184 -12.25 21.84 -8.45
CA ALA A 184 -13.09 21.64 -9.63
C ALA A 184 -12.73 22.58 -10.79
N ALA A 185 -12.24 23.79 -10.47
CA ALA A 185 -11.77 24.75 -11.47
C ALA A 185 -10.48 24.25 -12.15
N ASP A 186 -9.54 23.73 -11.37
CA ASP A 186 -8.30 23.14 -11.89
C ASP A 186 -8.61 21.94 -12.79
N TRP A 187 -9.50 21.06 -12.37
CA TRP A 187 -9.95 19.92 -13.18
C TRP A 187 -10.53 20.36 -14.53
N LYS A 188 -11.40 21.38 -14.54
CA LYS A 188 -12.01 21.89 -15.78
C LYS A 188 -10.99 22.55 -16.72
N ALA A 189 -9.95 23.16 -16.15
CA ALA A 189 -8.89 23.80 -16.92
C ALA A 189 -7.89 22.80 -17.54
N LYS A 190 -7.79 21.57 -17.02
CA LYS A 190 -6.90 20.52 -17.53
C LYS A 190 -7.30 20.06 -18.93
N SER A 191 -6.28 19.82 -19.75
CA SER A 191 -6.40 19.15 -21.04
C SER A 191 -6.91 17.72 -20.89
N GLU A 192 -7.41 17.13 -21.97
CA GLU A 192 -7.88 15.73 -21.96
C GLU A 192 -6.76 14.77 -21.54
N LYS A 193 -5.52 15.03 -21.99
CA LYS A 193 -4.36 14.23 -21.59
C LYS A 193 -4.14 14.26 -20.07
N GLU A 194 -4.09 15.45 -19.48
CA GLU A 194 -3.90 15.61 -18.03
C GLU A 194 -5.03 14.96 -17.23
N LYS A 195 -6.27 15.04 -17.73
CA LYS A 195 -7.41 14.34 -17.13
C LYS A 195 -7.24 12.83 -17.18
N GLN A 196 -6.84 12.26 -18.32
CA GLN A 196 -6.58 10.82 -18.43
C GLN A 196 -5.42 10.37 -17.53
N GLU A 197 -4.36 11.17 -17.39
CA GLU A 197 -3.24 10.90 -16.49
C GLU A 197 -3.71 10.83 -15.03
N ILE A 198 -4.53 11.79 -14.60
CA ILE A 198 -5.16 11.76 -13.28
C ILE A 198 -6.08 10.55 -13.12
N LEU A 199 -6.90 10.21 -14.13
CA LEU A 199 -7.82 9.08 -14.01
C LEU A 199 -7.11 7.74 -13.87
N LEU A 200 -5.93 7.54 -14.47
CA LEU A 200 -5.13 6.33 -14.25
C LEU A 200 -4.81 6.10 -12.76
N ASN A 201 -4.71 7.16 -11.96
CA ASN A 201 -4.50 7.05 -10.52
C ASN A 201 -5.65 6.34 -9.78
N TYR A 202 -6.86 6.33 -10.34
CA TYR A 202 -8.08 5.85 -9.67
C TYR A 202 -8.70 4.60 -10.31
N ARG A 203 -8.33 4.28 -11.56
CA ARG A 203 -8.89 3.11 -12.26
C ARG A 203 -8.50 1.79 -11.58
N ILE A 204 -9.35 0.77 -11.73
CA ILE A 204 -9.04 -0.59 -11.28
C ILE A 204 -7.97 -1.23 -12.17
N ALA A 205 -8.10 -1.11 -13.49
CA ALA A 205 -7.02 -1.43 -14.42
C ALA A 205 -6.29 -0.14 -14.81
N TYR A 206 -5.00 -0.04 -14.51
CA TYR A 206 -4.22 1.18 -14.69
C TYR A 206 -2.79 0.90 -15.13
N LEU A 207 -2.15 1.91 -15.70
CA LEU A 207 -0.80 1.86 -16.23
C LEU A 207 0.11 2.69 -15.32
N ALA A 208 1.15 2.08 -14.76
CA ALA A 208 2.07 2.75 -13.83
C ALA A 208 3.51 2.30 -14.04
N ASN A 209 4.47 3.16 -13.70
CA ASN A 209 5.87 2.76 -13.54
C ASN A 209 5.99 2.07 -12.19
N THR A 210 6.30 0.79 -12.19
CA THR A 210 6.41 0.00 -10.96
C THR A 210 7.71 -0.79 -10.94
N SER A 211 8.20 -1.09 -9.73
CA SER A 211 9.30 -2.04 -9.56
C SER A 211 8.76 -3.43 -9.86
N VAL A 212 9.35 -4.08 -10.87
CA VAL A 212 8.94 -5.39 -11.36
C VAL A 212 10.01 -6.43 -11.13
N ASN A 213 9.56 -7.65 -10.89
CA ASN A 213 10.40 -8.84 -10.95
C ASN A 213 10.72 -9.15 -12.43
N TRP A 214 11.91 -8.80 -12.90
CA TRP A 214 12.35 -9.08 -14.27
C TRP A 214 13.22 -10.35 -14.31
N CYS A 215 12.93 -11.26 -15.24
CA CYS A 215 13.77 -12.43 -15.49
C CYS A 215 14.48 -12.29 -16.85
N PRO A 216 15.80 -12.00 -16.88
CA PRO A 216 16.55 -11.81 -18.13
C PRO A 216 16.53 -13.02 -19.07
N GLN A 217 16.53 -14.23 -18.52
CA GLN A 217 16.53 -15.47 -19.30
C GLN A 217 15.16 -15.75 -19.94
N LEU A 218 14.08 -15.31 -19.28
CA LEU A 218 12.72 -15.45 -19.78
C LEU A 218 12.24 -14.23 -20.58
N TRP A 219 13.00 -13.14 -20.55
CA TRP A 219 12.68 -11.86 -21.21
C TRP A 219 11.28 -11.35 -20.87
N THR A 220 10.87 -11.48 -19.60
CA THR A 220 9.57 -10.99 -19.16
C THR A 220 9.57 -10.65 -17.68
N VAL A 221 8.64 -9.76 -17.33
CA VAL A 221 8.18 -9.56 -15.97
C VAL A 221 7.46 -10.80 -15.44
N LEU A 222 7.62 -11.05 -14.15
CA LEU A 222 6.99 -12.09 -13.36
C LEU A 222 6.14 -11.46 -12.25
N ALA A 223 4.99 -12.04 -11.92
CA ALA A 223 4.24 -11.66 -10.73
C ALA A 223 4.97 -12.14 -9.45
N ASN A 224 4.59 -11.62 -8.30
CA ASN A 224 5.23 -11.97 -7.02
C ASN A 224 5.11 -13.47 -6.70
N ASP A 225 4.01 -14.11 -7.09
CA ASP A 225 3.77 -15.55 -6.93
C ASP A 225 4.54 -16.41 -7.95
N GLU A 226 5.13 -15.80 -8.99
CA GLU A 226 5.99 -16.48 -9.97
C GLU A 226 7.47 -16.43 -9.58
N VAL A 227 7.80 -15.89 -8.40
CA VAL A 227 9.15 -15.76 -7.85
C VAL A 227 9.25 -16.44 -6.49
N VAL A 228 10.18 -17.38 -6.35
CA VAL A 228 10.44 -18.09 -5.10
C VAL A 228 11.93 -17.98 -4.79
N ASN A 229 12.27 -17.44 -3.62
CA ASN A 229 13.66 -17.23 -3.17
C ASN A 229 14.51 -16.45 -4.21
N GLY A 230 13.91 -15.43 -4.84
CA GLY A 230 14.56 -14.60 -5.87
C GLY A 230 14.84 -15.33 -7.19
N LEU A 231 14.25 -16.51 -7.40
CA LEU A 231 14.34 -17.26 -8.64
C LEU A 231 12.96 -17.37 -9.28
N SER A 232 12.92 -17.41 -10.61
CA SER A 232 11.69 -17.71 -11.33
C SER A 232 11.23 -19.13 -10.99
N VAL A 233 9.95 -19.29 -10.63
CA VAL A 233 9.34 -20.62 -10.40
C VAL A 233 9.57 -21.53 -11.61
N ARG A 234 9.51 -20.94 -12.81
CA ARG A 234 9.79 -21.63 -14.07
C ARG A 234 11.24 -21.41 -14.48
N GLY A 235 12.01 -22.49 -14.56
CA GLY A 235 13.40 -22.49 -15.02
C GLY A 235 14.44 -22.17 -13.94
N GLY A 236 14.05 -21.67 -12.76
CA GLY A 236 14.96 -21.44 -11.64
C GLY A 236 16.00 -20.35 -11.93
N TYR A 237 15.65 -19.36 -12.75
CA TYR A 237 16.57 -18.30 -13.17
C TYR A 237 16.58 -17.13 -12.19
N PRO A 238 17.71 -16.42 -12.01
CA PRO A 238 17.77 -15.21 -11.22
C PRO A 238 16.77 -14.15 -11.69
N VAL A 239 16.13 -13.51 -10.71
CA VAL A 239 15.21 -12.39 -10.93
C VAL A 239 15.85 -11.13 -10.38
N GLU A 240 15.75 -10.04 -11.13
CA GLU A 240 16.23 -8.71 -10.75
C GLU A 240 15.07 -7.72 -10.69
N GLN A 241 15.20 -6.67 -9.88
CA GLN A 241 14.23 -5.57 -9.83
C GLN A 241 14.53 -4.57 -10.95
N ARG A 242 13.51 -4.19 -11.71
CA ARG A 242 13.58 -3.09 -12.70
C ARG A 242 12.39 -2.18 -12.53
N VAL A 243 12.55 -0.88 -12.78
CA VAL A 243 11.40 0.02 -12.91
C VAL A 243 10.92 -0.03 -14.36
N MET A 244 9.68 -0.48 -14.57
CA MET A 244 9.09 -0.60 -15.90
C MET A 244 7.64 -0.12 -15.88
N ARG A 245 7.19 0.48 -16.99
CA ARG A 245 5.78 0.81 -17.19
C ARG A 245 5.01 -0.48 -17.43
N GLN A 246 4.04 -0.81 -16.60
CA GLN A 246 3.23 -2.03 -16.69
C GLN A 246 1.76 -1.75 -16.41
N TRP A 247 0.88 -2.52 -17.05
CA TRP A 247 -0.50 -2.64 -16.61
C TRP A 247 -0.56 -3.34 -15.27
N SER A 248 -1.38 -2.81 -14.37
CA SER A 248 -1.63 -3.35 -13.04
C SER A 248 -3.13 -3.39 -12.78
N LEU A 249 -3.57 -4.39 -12.00
CA LEU A 249 -4.93 -4.46 -11.48
C LEU A 249 -4.93 -4.13 -9.98
N ARG A 250 -5.84 -3.25 -9.57
CA ARG A 250 -5.99 -2.74 -8.19
C ARG A 250 -6.62 -3.78 -7.25
N VAL A 251 -5.99 -4.95 -7.15
CA VAL A 251 -6.45 -6.06 -6.31
C VAL A 251 -6.40 -5.68 -4.82
N SER A 252 -5.44 -4.83 -4.42
CA SER A 252 -5.29 -4.41 -3.02
C SER A 252 -6.51 -3.66 -2.48
N ALA A 253 -7.28 -2.98 -3.34
CA ALA A 253 -8.52 -2.31 -2.94
C ALA A 253 -9.59 -3.29 -2.42
N TYR A 254 -9.54 -4.55 -2.87
CA TYR A 254 -10.46 -5.61 -2.47
C TYR A 254 -9.93 -6.44 -1.28
N ALA A 255 -8.78 -6.09 -0.70
CA ALA A 255 -8.10 -6.92 0.31
C ALA A 255 -8.99 -7.28 1.52
N GLN A 256 -9.76 -6.32 2.04
CA GLN A 256 -10.69 -6.57 3.15
C GLN A 256 -11.80 -7.55 2.75
N ARG A 257 -12.47 -7.31 1.61
CA ARG A 257 -13.51 -8.21 1.07
C ARG A 257 -12.96 -9.60 0.77
N LEU A 258 -11.72 -9.71 0.31
CA LEU A 258 -11.04 -10.99 0.12
C LEU A 258 -10.78 -11.72 1.45
N LEU A 259 -10.56 -11.01 2.57
CA LEU A 259 -10.46 -11.65 3.89
C LEU A 259 -11.82 -12.06 4.44
N ASP A 260 -12.82 -11.20 4.27
CA ASP A 260 -14.16 -11.43 4.79
C ASP A 260 -14.82 -12.61 4.08
N GLY A 261 -14.63 -12.73 2.76
CA GLY A 261 -15.13 -13.85 1.97
C GLY A 261 -14.59 -15.22 2.39
N LEU A 262 -13.41 -15.30 3.01
CA LEU A 262 -12.90 -16.56 3.56
C LEU A 262 -13.74 -17.09 4.73
N ASN A 263 -14.52 -16.23 5.39
CA ASN A 263 -15.45 -16.63 6.45
C ASN A 263 -16.77 -17.17 5.89
N ALA A 264 -17.03 -16.98 4.60
CA ALA A 264 -18.28 -17.34 3.93
C ALA A 264 -18.19 -18.64 3.10
N VAL A 265 -17.01 -19.25 3.01
CA VAL A 265 -16.73 -20.44 2.19
C VAL A 265 -16.29 -21.64 3.04
N ASP A 266 -16.58 -22.84 2.57
CA ASP A 266 -16.19 -24.12 3.20
C ASP A 266 -14.84 -24.59 2.64
N TRP A 267 -13.78 -23.87 2.99
CA TRP A 267 -12.41 -24.16 2.56
C TRP A 267 -11.59 -24.69 3.73
N SER A 268 -10.61 -25.56 3.45
CA SER A 268 -9.70 -26.04 4.50
C SER A 268 -8.96 -24.88 5.20
N ASP A 269 -8.75 -25.01 6.51
CA ASP A 269 -8.03 -24.01 7.32
C ASP A 269 -6.66 -23.69 6.73
N SER A 270 -5.95 -24.70 6.20
CA SER A 270 -4.63 -24.51 5.59
C SER A 270 -4.67 -23.54 4.40
N ILE A 271 -5.67 -23.64 3.52
CA ILE A 271 -5.79 -22.76 2.34
C ILE A 271 -6.23 -21.36 2.78
N SER A 272 -7.24 -21.27 3.64
CA SER A 272 -7.73 -20.01 4.17
C SER A 272 -6.61 -19.25 4.88
N GLU A 273 -5.84 -19.91 5.74
CA GLU A 273 -4.73 -19.31 6.48
C GLU A 273 -3.57 -18.90 5.55
N THR A 274 -3.30 -19.67 4.49
CA THR A 274 -2.33 -19.27 3.46
C THR A 274 -2.76 -17.97 2.77
N GLN A 275 -4.04 -17.81 2.42
CA GLN A 275 -4.54 -16.54 1.86
C GLN A 275 -4.55 -15.40 2.88
N ARG A 276 -4.96 -15.63 4.14
CA ARG A 276 -4.92 -14.61 5.20
C ARG A 276 -3.52 -14.07 5.40
N ASN A 277 -2.53 -14.97 5.46
CA ASN A 277 -1.12 -14.58 5.57
C ASN A 277 -0.63 -13.85 4.32
N TRP A 278 -1.02 -14.31 3.13
CA TRP A 278 -0.68 -13.63 1.87
C TRP A 278 -1.21 -12.21 1.80
N ILE A 279 -2.50 -12.03 2.10
CA ILE A 279 -3.16 -10.72 2.12
C ILE A 279 -2.55 -9.86 3.22
N GLY A 280 -2.26 -10.45 4.38
CA GLY A 280 -1.47 -9.85 5.45
C GLY A 280 -2.07 -8.56 5.98
N ARG A 281 -3.33 -8.60 6.42
CA ARG A 281 -3.94 -7.44 7.10
C ARG A 281 -3.19 -7.15 8.38
N SER A 282 -2.79 -5.91 8.53
CA SER A 282 -2.19 -5.36 9.73
C SER A 282 -2.87 -4.05 10.05
N GLU A 283 -3.31 -3.89 11.28
CA GLU A 283 -3.91 -2.64 11.73
C GLU A 283 -2.95 -1.98 12.71
N GLY A 284 -2.54 -0.77 12.37
CA GLY A 284 -1.51 -0.04 13.11
C GLY A 284 -1.80 1.44 13.13
N ALA A 285 -0.76 2.20 13.46
CA ALA A 285 -0.78 3.65 13.39
C ALA A 285 0.37 4.13 12.48
N GLU A 286 0.06 5.06 11.59
CA GLU A 286 1.07 5.96 11.03
C GLU A 286 1.35 7.04 12.07
N ILE A 287 2.63 7.27 12.36
CA ILE A 287 3.08 8.25 13.35
C ILE A 287 4.06 9.19 12.67
N TYR A 288 3.88 10.49 12.88
CA TYR A 288 4.79 11.52 12.41
C TYR A 288 5.86 11.81 13.47
N LEU A 289 7.12 11.69 13.09
CA LEU A 289 8.28 11.99 13.93
C LEU A 289 8.96 13.26 13.40
N PRO A 290 8.85 14.40 14.09
CA PRO A 290 9.53 15.64 13.70
C PRO A 290 11.05 15.47 13.66
N LEU A 291 11.75 16.17 12.75
CA LEU A 291 13.21 16.24 12.80
C LEU A 291 13.68 17.18 13.92
N ALA A 292 14.74 16.81 14.62
CA ALA A 292 15.35 17.63 15.66
C ALA A 292 15.91 18.96 15.07
N PRO A 293 15.87 20.09 15.82
CA PRO A 293 16.27 21.41 15.32
C PRO A 293 17.71 21.48 14.80
N SER A 294 18.62 20.70 15.38
CA SER A 294 20.03 20.59 15.01
C SER A 294 20.24 20.08 13.58
N ASN A 295 19.22 19.48 12.96
CA ASN A 295 19.28 18.95 11.60
C ASN A 295 18.98 19.99 10.50
N ARG A 296 18.66 21.25 10.84
CA ARG A 296 18.40 22.32 9.85
C ARG A 296 19.71 22.86 9.23
N GLY A 297 20.59 21.95 8.85
CA GLY A 297 21.86 22.20 8.18
C GLY A 297 21.90 21.47 6.84
N GLY A 298 20.94 21.75 5.96
CA GLY A 298 20.86 21.21 4.60
C GLY A 298 20.59 22.32 3.58
N THR A 299 21.66 22.84 2.99
CA THR A 299 21.72 23.69 1.77
C THR A 299 20.62 24.73 1.57
N GLY A 300 20.80 25.91 2.18
CA GLY A 300 20.09 27.14 1.82
C GLY A 300 20.95 28.38 2.11
N LEU A 301 21.64 28.86 1.08
CA LEU A 301 22.31 30.17 0.93
C LEU A 301 22.99 30.77 2.18
N HIS A 302 24.32 30.71 2.20
CA HIS A 302 25.19 31.56 3.01
C HIS A 302 24.82 33.05 2.87
N GLY A 303 24.11 33.59 3.85
CA GLY A 303 24.19 34.98 4.24
C GLY A 303 25.22 35.09 5.38
N SER A 304 26.33 35.76 5.11
CA SER A 304 27.37 36.10 6.08
C SER A 304 26.82 36.91 7.27
N SER A 305 27.07 36.44 8.49
CA SER A 305 27.43 37.23 9.69
C SER A 305 27.49 36.23 10.87
N GLU A 306 28.66 35.96 11.46
CA GLU A 306 29.23 36.76 12.54
C GLU A 306 28.17 37.45 13.41
N ASP A 307 27.55 36.69 14.31
CA ASP A 307 26.96 37.30 15.51
C ASP A 307 27.17 36.41 16.74
N LYS A 308 28.35 36.54 17.37
CA LYS A 308 28.74 35.88 18.62
C LYS A 308 28.03 36.46 19.87
N ASN A 309 26.92 37.19 19.69
CA ASN A 309 26.33 38.02 20.75
C ASN A 309 24.85 37.74 21.05
N ASN A 310 24.26 36.65 20.55
CA ASN A 310 22.90 36.29 20.95
C ASN A 310 22.95 35.12 21.96
N PRO A 311 22.59 35.35 23.25
CA PRO A 311 22.50 34.27 24.23
C PRO A 311 21.44 33.23 23.80
N PRO A 312 21.58 31.95 24.22
CA PRO A 312 20.63 30.91 23.88
C PRO A 312 19.42 31.02 24.82
N TYR A 313 18.49 31.93 24.54
CA TYR A 313 17.20 31.97 25.24
C TYR A 313 16.09 31.51 24.29
N TYR A 314 15.18 30.66 24.81
CA TYR A 314 14.05 30.15 24.06
C TYR A 314 13.10 31.30 23.66
N THR A 315 12.66 31.31 22.40
CA THR A 315 11.63 32.23 21.89
C THR A 315 10.61 31.45 21.07
N THR A 316 9.46 32.07 20.81
CA THR A 316 8.34 31.49 20.07
C THR A 316 8.71 31.03 18.66
N ASN A 317 8.21 29.86 18.26
CA ASN A 317 8.41 29.34 16.90
C ASN A 317 7.71 30.24 15.85
N LYS A 318 8.07 30.08 14.57
CA LYS A 318 7.57 30.94 13.49
C LYS A 318 6.05 30.85 13.26
N LEU A 319 5.44 29.71 13.59
CA LEU A 319 4.01 29.48 13.42
C LEU A 319 3.20 30.21 14.51
N ASP A 320 3.54 29.96 15.77
CA ASP A 320 2.93 30.61 16.94
C ASP A 320 3.19 32.13 16.95
N TRP A 321 4.33 32.55 16.40
CA TRP A 321 4.63 33.97 16.21
C TRP A 321 3.63 34.61 15.26
N ASN A 322 3.38 33.99 14.09
CA ASN A 322 2.44 34.53 13.11
C ASN A 322 1.00 34.57 13.63
N THR A 323 0.59 33.58 14.43
CA THR A 323 -0.74 33.50 15.02
C THR A 323 -0.94 34.57 16.11
N ASN A 324 0.01 34.74 17.01
CA ASN A 324 -0.19 35.54 18.23
C ASN A 324 0.42 36.95 18.18
N ILE A 325 1.20 37.30 17.14
CA ILE A 325 1.79 38.65 17.03
C ILE A 325 0.72 39.74 16.86
N GLY A 326 -0.45 39.41 16.30
CA GLY A 326 -1.62 40.30 16.24
C GLY A 326 -2.11 40.67 17.64
N ASN A 327 -2.39 39.65 18.45
CA ASN A 327 -2.84 39.80 19.85
C ASN A 327 -1.79 40.52 20.71
N ALA A 328 -0.51 40.17 20.56
CA ALA A 328 0.59 40.85 21.26
C ALA A 328 0.69 42.34 20.86
N ARG A 329 0.39 42.70 19.61
CA ARG A 329 0.33 44.11 19.18
C ARG A 329 -0.91 44.82 19.71
N GLU A 330 -2.03 44.11 19.84
CA GLU A 330 -3.27 44.65 20.41
C GLU A 330 -3.13 44.91 21.92
N ASN A 331 -2.59 43.97 22.69
CA ASN A 331 -2.31 44.16 24.12
C ASN A 331 -1.38 45.37 24.37
N ARG A 332 -0.38 45.60 23.49
CA ARG A 332 0.49 46.79 23.58
C ARG A 332 -0.25 48.11 23.31
N LYS A 333 -1.35 48.08 22.58
CA LYS A 333 -2.18 49.26 22.31
C LYS A 333 -3.18 49.52 23.44
N ASN A 334 -3.62 48.46 24.13
CA ASN A 334 -4.65 48.50 25.16
C ASN A 334 -4.15 47.86 26.49
N PRO A 335 -3.08 48.39 27.13
CA PRO A 335 -2.58 47.85 28.39
C PRO A 335 -3.54 48.17 29.56
N THR A 336 -3.49 47.36 30.61
CA THR A 336 -4.14 47.73 31.90
C THR A 336 -3.42 48.91 32.57
N GLU A 337 -4.09 49.58 33.51
CA GLU A 337 -3.50 50.70 34.26
C GLU A 337 -2.22 50.28 35.02
N ALA A 338 -2.22 49.06 35.58
CA ALA A 338 -1.07 48.48 36.25
C ALA A 338 0.08 48.14 35.26
N GLU A 339 -0.22 47.55 34.10
CA GLU A 339 0.78 47.29 33.06
C GLU A 339 1.40 48.58 32.52
N ASP A 340 0.61 49.63 32.28
CA ASP A 340 1.16 50.90 31.77
C ASP A 340 2.04 51.56 32.83
N ALA A 341 1.59 51.62 34.10
CA ALA A 341 2.38 52.14 35.21
C ALA A 341 3.73 51.42 35.35
N LEU A 342 3.73 50.08 35.32
CA LEU A 342 4.95 49.28 35.41
C LEU A 342 5.84 49.45 34.16
N TRP A 343 5.23 49.53 32.97
CA TRP A 343 5.97 49.74 31.72
C TRP A 343 6.71 51.08 31.69
N GLN A 344 6.11 52.17 32.18
CA GLN A 344 6.79 53.48 32.22
C GLN A 344 8.07 53.45 33.07
N MET A 345 8.14 52.53 34.04
CA MET A 345 9.31 52.35 34.90
C MET A 345 10.34 51.36 34.32
N LEU A 346 9.90 50.33 33.59
CA LEU A 346 10.77 49.30 33.01
C LEU A 346 11.37 49.67 31.65
N ARG A 347 10.67 50.51 30.86
CA ARG A 347 11.13 50.95 29.54
C ARG A 347 12.48 51.66 29.62
N ASP A 348 13.18 51.71 28.48
CA ASP A 348 14.44 52.46 28.33
C ASP A 348 15.53 52.09 29.37
N LYS A 349 15.49 50.85 29.89
CA LYS A 349 16.34 50.33 30.97
C LYS A 349 16.21 51.10 32.30
N GLY A 350 15.00 51.54 32.66
CA GLY A 350 14.75 52.31 33.88
C GLY A 350 15.26 51.67 35.18
N ILE A 351 15.43 50.34 35.21
CA ILE A 351 16.04 49.61 36.34
C ILE A 351 17.41 48.95 36.03
N GLY A 352 18.03 49.31 34.91
CA GLY A 352 19.35 48.83 34.48
C GLY A 352 19.33 47.65 33.49
N TYR A 353 18.20 46.98 33.31
CA TYR A 353 18.04 45.82 32.40
C TYR A 353 17.04 46.09 31.28
N LYS A 354 17.19 45.42 30.14
CA LYS A 354 16.29 45.59 28.99
C LYS A 354 15.06 44.68 29.12
N PHE A 355 13.89 45.28 29.28
CA PHE A 355 12.60 44.58 29.25
C PHE A 355 11.89 44.76 27.91
N ARG A 356 11.12 43.74 27.52
CA ARG A 356 10.17 43.76 26.40
C ARG A 356 8.78 43.54 26.97
N ARG A 357 7.79 44.33 26.53
CA ARG A 357 6.38 44.14 26.93
C ARG A 357 5.58 43.29 25.94
N GLN A 358 4.63 42.51 26.44
CA GLN A 358 3.71 41.68 25.66
C GLN A 358 4.51 40.85 24.64
N HIS A 359 5.51 40.13 25.13
CA HIS A 359 6.46 39.38 24.29
C HIS A 359 6.02 37.93 24.17
N LEU A 360 6.30 37.31 23.02
CA LEU A 360 5.93 35.93 22.78
C LEU A 360 7.08 35.02 23.24
N ILE A 361 6.76 34.06 24.11
CA ILE A 361 7.63 32.96 24.56
C ILE A 361 6.83 31.67 24.43
N ASP A 362 7.33 30.72 23.63
CA ASP A 362 6.57 29.53 23.20
C ASP A 362 5.19 29.94 22.64
N ARG A 363 4.08 29.39 23.11
CA ARG A 363 2.72 29.76 22.68
C ARG A 363 2.11 30.93 23.46
N PHE A 364 2.81 31.52 24.43
CA PHE A 364 2.25 32.49 25.38
C PHE A 364 2.69 33.93 25.09
N ILE A 365 1.79 34.88 25.33
CA ILE A 365 2.10 36.31 25.40
C ILE A 365 2.31 36.67 26.88
N VAL A 366 3.54 37.02 27.25
CA VAL A 366 3.90 37.40 28.61
C VAL A 366 3.96 38.92 28.75
N ASP A 367 3.53 39.46 29.89
CA ASP A 367 3.35 40.91 30.06
C ASP A 367 4.68 41.67 29.98
N PHE A 368 5.72 41.19 30.66
CA PHE A 368 7.08 41.70 30.53
C PHE A 368 8.12 40.59 30.60
N VAL A 369 9.20 40.72 29.81
CA VAL A 369 10.33 39.78 29.87
C VAL A 369 11.67 40.50 29.73
N CYS A 370 12.62 40.13 30.58
CA CYS A 370 14.04 40.42 30.41
C CYS A 370 14.76 39.17 29.91
N LEU A 371 14.96 39.09 28.59
CA LEU A 371 15.57 37.93 27.94
C LEU A 371 17.00 37.66 28.40
N GLU A 372 17.76 38.71 28.72
CA GLU A 372 19.14 38.58 29.20
C GLU A 372 19.23 37.87 30.55
N LYS A 373 18.17 37.97 31.37
CA LYS A 373 18.10 37.38 32.72
C LYS A 373 17.10 36.23 32.81
N SER A 374 16.55 35.81 31.68
CA SER A 374 15.45 34.85 31.61
C SER A 374 14.36 35.12 32.65
N LEU A 375 13.97 36.39 32.85
CA LEU A 375 12.99 36.78 33.86
C LEU A 375 11.71 37.25 33.18
N ILE A 376 10.57 36.64 33.54
CA ILE A 376 9.23 37.02 33.12
C ILE A 376 8.50 37.66 34.30
N VAL A 377 7.80 38.76 34.06
CA VAL A 377 6.94 39.45 35.02
C VAL A 377 5.53 39.49 34.44
N GLU A 378 4.57 38.86 35.12
CA GLU A 378 3.14 38.91 34.77
C GLU A 378 2.39 39.82 35.76
N VAL A 379 1.40 40.56 35.27
CA VAL A 379 0.56 41.48 36.04
C VAL A 379 -0.88 40.98 35.97
N ASP A 380 -1.29 40.22 36.99
CA ASP A 380 -2.57 39.53 36.99
C ASP A 380 -3.71 40.41 37.54
N GLY A 381 -4.85 40.40 36.84
CA GLY A 381 -6.13 40.87 37.40
C GLY A 381 -6.67 39.87 38.42
N GLY A 382 -7.12 40.36 39.58
CA GLY A 382 -7.36 39.56 40.79
C GLY A 382 -7.97 38.15 40.62
N TYR A 383 -7.39 37.17 41.32
CA TYR A 383 -7.87 35.78 41.41
C TYR A 383 -9.32 35.70 41.90
N HIS A 384 -10.27 35.58 40.98
CA HIS A 384 -11.65 35.21 41.31
C HIS A 384 -11.91 33.74 40.98
N GLY A 385 -11.59 32.88 41.96
CA GLY A 385 -12.44 31.77 42.38
C GLY A 385 -12.67 30.55 41.48
N ASN A 386 -12.02 30.42 40.31
CA ASN A 386 -12.09 29.19 39.51
C ASN A 386 -10.84 28.31 39.70
N GLN A 387 -11.03 27.09 40.18
CA GLN A 387 -9.98 26.10 40.43
C GLN A 387 -9.27 25.68 39.12
N GLU A 388 -9.99 25.66 37.99
CA GLU A 388 -9.42 25.37 36.67
C GLU A 388 -8.45 26.45 36.18
N GLN A 389 -8.74 27.73 36.45
CA GLN A 389 -7.88 28.83 36.00
C GLN A 389 -6.57 28.87 36.81
N ALA A 390 -6.64 28.56 38.10
CA ALA A 390 -5.45 28.42 38.94
C ALA A 390 -4.56 27.24 38.49
N GLU A 391 -5.15 26.12 38.09
CA GLU A 391 -4.41 24.97 37.54
C GLU A 391 -3.76 25.32 36.19
N ALA A 392 -4.47 26.04 35.31
CA ALA A 392 -3.96 26.49 34.01
C ALA A 392 -2.81 27.50 34.15
N ASP A 393 -2.92 28.46 35.08
CA ASP A 393 -1.85 29.42 35.36
C ASP A 393 -0.60 28.77 35.95
N LYS A 394 -0.79 27.75 36.80
CA LYS A 394 0.29 26.93 37.33
C LYS A 394 1.00 26.15 36.23
N GLN A 395 0.25 25.49 35.35
CA GLN A 395 0.81 24.78 34.18
C GLN A 395 1.55 25.74 33.23
N ARG A 396 1.00 26.93 32.96
CA ARG A 396 1.68 27.97 32.17
C ARG A 396 3.02 28.37 32.78
N THR A 397 3.04 28.61 34.09
CA THR A 397 4.28 28.96 34.81
C THR A 397 5.29 27.80 34.78
N GLU A 398 4.84 26.55 34.93
CA GLU A 398 5.71 25.37 34.80
C GLU A 398 6.32 25.24 33.40
N ILE A 399 5.54 25.46 32.34
CA ILE A 399 6.05 25.45 30.95
C ILE A 399 7.11 26.54 30.75
N LEU A 400 6.84 27.77 31.20
CA LEU A 400 7.79 28.88 31.08
C LEU A 400 9.07 28.63 31.88
N ASN A 401 8.95 27.99 33.05
CA ASN A 401 10.10 27.60 33.87
C ASN A 401 10.95 26.51 33.19
N ASN A 402 10.31 25.50 32.57
CA ASN A 402 10.99 24.46 31.81
C ASN A 402 11.73 24.99 30.57
N LEU A 403 11.30 26.15 30.04
CA LEU A 403 12.00 26.88 28.98
C LEU A 403 13.18 27.71 29.49
N GLY A 404 13.49 27.63 30.79
CA GLY A 404 14.61 28.31 31.43
C GLY A 404 14.30 29.72 31.92
N TYR A 405 13.02 30.12 31.96
CA TYR A 405 12.62 31.42 32.52
C TYR A 405 12.26 31.32 34.01
N THR A 406 12.38 32.42 34.75
CA THR A 406 11.81 32.58 36.08
C THR A 406 10.60 33.49 35.97
N VAL A 407 9.45 33.05 36.43
CA VAL A 407 8.20 33.84 36.38
C VAL A 407 7.91 34.43 37.76
N ILE A 408 7.76 35.75 37.85
CA ILE A 408 7.24 36.45 39.02
C ILE A 408 5.92 37.14 38.66
N ARG A 409 4.96 37.13 39.58
CA ARG A 409 3.61 37.66 39.35
C ARG A 409 3.26 38.74 40.37
N PHE A 410 2.59 39.79 39.94
CA PHE A 410 2.08 40.87 40.79
C PHE A 410 0.59 41.08 40.54
N LYS A 411 -0.16 41.45 41.58
CA LYS A 411 -1.56 41.86 41.41
C LYS A 411 -1.63 43.30 40.92
N ASN A 412 -2.67 43.61 40.15
CA ASN A 412 -2.96 45.00 39.73
C ASN A 412 -2.92 45.99 40.90
N GLU A 413 -3.54 45.66 42.04
CA GLU A 413 -3.58 46.56 43.20
C GLU A 413 -2.20 46.74 43.84
N GLU A 414 -1.33 45.73 43.79
CA GLU A 414 0.03 45.79 44.33
C GLU A 414 0.91 46.72 43.49
N VAL A 415 0.80 46.62 42.17
CA VAL A 415 1.55 47.48 41.23
C VAL A 415 1.14 48.94 41.37
N ILE A 416 -0.15 49.22 41.55
CA ILE A 416 -0.69 50.58 41.66
C ILE A 416 -0.43 51.17 43.06
N ALA A 417 -0.51 50.37 44.13
CA ALA A 417 -0.37 50.87 45.50
C ALA A 417 1.08 51.15 45.91
N ASP A 418 2.05 50.36 45.42
CA ASP A 418 3.46 50.44 45.85
C ASP A 418 4.43 50.02 44.73
N THR A 419 4.47 50.82 43.66
CA THR A 419 5.30 50.53 42.47
C THR A 419 6.81 50.44 42.80
N ASP A 420 7.32 51.22 43.76
CA ASP A 420 8.74 51.22 44.13
C ASP A 420 9.18 49.88 44.74
N ASN A 421 8.32 49.27 45.56
CA ASN A 421 8.58 47.95 46.13
C ASN A 421 8.54 46.84 45.06
N VAL A 422 7.58 46.90 44.14
CA VAL A 422 7.49 46.00 42.98
C VAL A 422 8.78 46.07 42.15
N LEU A 423 9.27 47.28 41.86
CA LEU A 423 10.55 47.47 41.14
C LEU A 423 11.74 46.91 41.92
N GLY A 424 11.75 47.06 43.24
CA GLY A 424 12.75 46.45 44.13
C GLY A 424 12.81 44.93 43.97
N LYS A 425 11.65 44.26 43.96
CA LYS A 425 11.53 42.79 43.78
C LYS A 425 11.95 42.33 42.38
N ILE A 426 11.58 43.08 41.33
CA ILE A 426 12.00 42.77 39.96
C ILE A 426 13.53 42.89 39.85
N LYS A 427 14.10 43.97 40.41
CA LYS A 427 15.54 44.23 40.37
C LYS A 427 16.34 43.18 41.14
N SER A 428 15.87 42.74 42.30
CA SER A 428 16.53 41.66 43.04
C SER A 428 16.52 40.34 42.27
N SER A 429 15.40 40.03 41.59
CA SER A 429 15.25 38.80 40.79
C SER A 429 16.19 38.74 39.59
N CYS A 430 16.58 39.90 39.03
CA CYS A 430 17.58 39.98 37.96
C CYS A 430 19.03 39.71 38.41
N VAL A 431 19.33 39.70 39.71
CA VAL A 431 20.71 39.62 40.25
C VAL A 431 21.07 38.22 40.77
N SER A 432 20.10 37.39 41.13
CA SER A 432 20.29 36.21 41.98
C SER A 432 20.47 34.85 41.26
N GLN A 433 20.99 34.77 40.03
CA GLN A 433 21.10 33.47 39.31
C GLN A 433 22.52 33.03 38.90
N VAL A 434 23.15 32.15 39.71
CA VAL A 434 24.12 31.04 39.44
C VAL A 434 24.25 30.20 40.77
N PRO A 435 24.55 28.86 40.90
CA PRO A 435 24.63 27.67 39.99
C PRO A 435 23.95 26.34 40.48
N SER A 436 24.10 25.27 39.67
CA SER A 436 24.41 23.84 40.00
C SER A 436 23.33 22.73 39.91
N THR A 437 23.89 21.53 39.66
CA THR A 437 23.44 20.21 39.16
C THR A 437 22.39 19.39 39.92
N GLU A 438 21.76 18.48 39.15
CA GLU A 438 21.17 17.15 39.48
C GLU A 438 19.66 17.00 39.83
N GLU A 439 19.11 15.93 39.22
CA GLU A 439 17.85 15.17 39.43
C GLU A 439 16.51 15.64 38.83
N ASP A 440 16.06 14.84 37.84
CA ASP A 440 14.75 14.16 37.67
C ASP A 440 13.45 14.99 37.83
N SER A 441 12.36 14.81 37.07
CA SER A 441 11.89 13.93 36.00
C SER A 441 10.42 14.37 35.76
N GLU A 442 9.82 14.05 34.59
CA GLU A 442 8.35 14.02 34.35
C GLU A 442 7.61 15.39 34.35
N ASN A 443 6.65 15.75 33.47
CA ASN A 443 5.87 15.14 32.41
C ASN A 443 5.40 16.26 31.47
N MET A 444 5.57 16.11 30.15
CA MET A 444 4.96 16.97 29.13
C MET A 444 3.78 16.24 28.48
N ALA A 445 2.60 16.87 28.50
CA ALA A 445 1.49 16.57 27.62
C ALA A 445 0.74 17.87 27.24
N SER A 446 0.24 17.89 26.00
CA SER A 446 -0.68 18.86 25.36
C SER A 446 -0.07 20.07 24.61
N CYS A 447 0.01 19.94 23.29
CA CYS A 447 -0.85 20.70 22.38
C CYS A 447 -0.76 20.17 20.95
N ALA A 448 -1.93 19.95 20.36
CA ALA A 448 -2.11 19.68 18.95
C ALA A 448 -3.26 20.53 18.42
N SER A 449 -3.03 21.18 17.28
CA SER A 449 -4.09 21.49 16.33
C SER A 449 -3.48 21.78 14.95
N GLN A 450 -4.01 21.06 13.95
CA GLN A 450 -3.96 21.28 12.50
C GLN A 450 -2.78 20.67 11.70
N VAL A 451 -3.10 19.59 10.97
CA VAL A 451 -2.26 18.87 10.00
C VAL A 451 -2.50 19.45 8.59
N PRO A 452 -1.46 19.80 7.80
CA PRO A 452 -1.60 20.16 6.38
C PRO A 452 -1.72 18.93 5.47
N SER A 453 -2.43 19.06 4.35
CA SER A 453 -2.48 18.06 3.27
C SER A 453 -1.10 17.91 2.60
N ILE A 454 -0.76 16.67 2.20
CA ILE A 454 0.50 16.35 1.53
C ILE A 454 0.21 16.06 0.05
N GLY A 455 0.75 16.90 -0.84
CA GLY A 455 0.78 16.65 -2.27
C GLY A 455 1.51 17.75 -3.05
N GLY A 456 2.77 17.47 -3.45
CA GLY A 456 3.33 17.98 -4.71
C GLY A 456 3.91 19.40 -4.77
N ASP A 457 4.91 19.73 -3.95
CA ASP A 457 6.10 20.52 -4.35
C ASP A 457 7.19 20.26 -3.30
N LEU A 458 8.46 20.05 -3.69
CA LEU A 458 9.56 19.73 -2.75
C LEU A 458 9.98 20.97 -1.93
N GLY A 459 9.10 21.42 -1.04
CA GLY A 459 9.35 22.38 0.03
C GLY A 459 9.64 21.67 1.36
N GLU A 460 10.57 22.23 2.14
CA GLU A 460 11.17 21.70 3.39
C GLU A 460 10.30 20.70 4.19
N VAL A 461 10.61 19.40 4.07
CA VAL A 461 9.99 18.34 4.87
C VAL A 461 10.46 18.45 6.32
N SER A 462 9.53 18.61 7.26
CA SER A 462 9.79 18.87 8.69
C SER A 462 9.90 17.61 9.58
N GLY A 463 9.78 16.39 9.03
CA GLY A 463 9.70 15.14 9.80
C GLY A 463 9.62 13.88 8.93
N VAL A 464 9.63 12.70 9.58
CA VAL A 464 9.53 11.38 8.95
C VAL A 464 8.28 10.66 9.46
N THR A 465 7.51 10.07 8.55
CA THR A 465 6.34 9.25 8.91
C THR A 465 6.73 7.77 8.93
N VAL A 466 6.35 7.06 10.00
CA VAL A 466 6.56 5.62 10.17
C VAL A 466 5.24 4.90 10.40
N PHE A 467 5.18 3.61 10.09
CA PHE A 467 4.04 2.76 10.43
C PHE A 467 4.43 1.68 11.44
N THR A 468 3.59 1.47 12.45
CA THR A 468 3.78 0.40 13.44
C THR A 468 2.47 -0.33 13.75
N THR A 469 2.57 -1.65 13.94
CA THR A 469 1.48 -2.47 14.51
C THR A 469 1.55 -2.58 16.04
N ARG A 470 2.65 -2.12 16.63
CA ARG A 470 2.93 -2.09 18.06
C ARG A 470 2.90 -0.65 18.55
N ALA A 471 1.73 -0.02 18.45
CA ALA A 471 1.55 1.36 18.94
C ALA A 471 1.76 1.45 20.46
N ASP A 472 1.59 0.35 21.20
CA ASP A 472 1.94 0.24 22.62
C ASP A 472 3.42 0.56 22.90
N THR A 473 4.32 0.29 21.96
CA THR A 473 5.77 0.33 22.23
C THR A 473 6.46 1.64 21.86
N VAL A 474 5.71 2.67 21.42
CA VAL A 474 6.26 3.94 20.91
C VAL A 474 7.15 4.65 21.95
N PHE A 475 6.88 4.52 23.25
CA PHE A 475 7.73 5.10 24.30
C PHE A 475 9.16 4.53 24.34
N GLY A 476 9.35 3.30 23.89
CA GLY A 476 10.65 2.62 23.84
C GLY A 476 11.37 2.76 22.50
N VAL A 477 10.91 3.64 21.61
CA VAL A 477 11.66 3.96 20.39
C VAL A 477 12.95 4.66 20.77
N THR A 478 14.08 4.04 20.47
CA THR A 478 15.42 4.55 20.83
C THR A 478 16.25 4.94 19.61
N PHE A 479 15.85 4.55 18.41
CA PHE A 479 16.40 5.01 17.14
C PHE A 479 15.39 4.78 16.01
N MET A 480 15.68 5.33 14.83
CA MET A 480 14.89 5.14 13.63
C MET A 480 15.78 4.60 12.51
N VAL A 481 15.21 3.78 11.63
CA VAL A 481 15.96 3.21 10.49
C VAL A 481 15.23 3.46 9.18
N LEU A 482 15.98 3.99 8.21
CA LEU A 482 15.56 4.24 6.84
C LEU A 482 16.09 3.14 5.90
N ALA A 483 15.29 2.80 4.90
CA ALA A 483 15.78 2.02 3.77
C ALA A 483 16.85 2.83 3.00
N PRO A 484 17.91 2.19 2.47
CA PRO A 484 18.95 2.87 1.68
C PRO A 484 18.41 3.62 0.45
N GLU A 485 17.28 3.17 -0.09
CA GLU A 485 16.61 3.76 -1.25
C GLU A 485 15.56 4.82 -0.88
N SER A 486 15.36 5.11 0.41
CA SER A 486 14.34 6.07 0.87
C SER A 486 14.68 7.50 0.46
N ASP A 487 13.69 8.25 -0.03
CA ASP A 487 13.84 9.67 -0.35
C ASP A 487 14.20 10.52 0.87
N TYR A 488 13.85 10.05 2.09
CA TYR A 488 14.22 10.72 3.34
C TYR A 488 15.73 10.78 3.56
N VAL A 489 16.50 9.85 2.99
CA VAL A 489 17.96 9.79 3.18
C VAL A 489 18.63 11.11 2.80
N LYS A 490 18.21 11.73 1.70
CA LYS A 490 18.76 13.02 1.24
C LYS A 490 18.49 14.16 2.21
N LEU A 491 17.40 14.05 2.99
CA LEU A 491 16.95 15.09 3.92
C LEU A 491 17.64 14.99 5.28
N VAL A 492 18.02 13.78 5.70
CA VAL A 492 18.54 13.52 7.05
C VAL A 492 20.05 13.28 7.10
N THR A 493 20.74 13.37 5.97
CA THR A 493 22.19 13.15 5.91
C THR A 493 22.95 14.45 6.18
N SER A 494 23.71 14.48 7.28
CA SER A 494 24.57 15.62 7.60
C SER A 494 25.77 15.70 6.66
N ALA A 495 26.38 16.88 6.56
CA ALA A 495 27.56 17.09 5.71
C ALA A 495 28.74 16.19 6.12
N GLU A 496 28.90 15.93 7.42
CA GLU A 496 29.95 15.07 7.97
C GLU A 496 29.73 13.60 7.62
N GLN A 497 28.47 13.15 7.55
CA GLN A 497 28.12 11.76 7.27
C GLN A 497 27.91 11.46 5.78
N ALA A 498 27.82 12.48 4.93
CA ALA A 498 27.52 12.36 3.50
C ALA A 498 28.39 11.31 2.77
N LYS A 499 29.70 11.29 3.06
CA LYS A 499 30.61 10.32 2.44
C LYS A 499 30.31 8.88 2.89
N ALA A 500 30.15 8.66 4.19
CA ALA A 500 29.88 7.33 4.74
C ALA A 500 28.51 6.79 4.28
N VAL A 501 27.51 7.66 4.23
CA VAL A 501 26.17 7.35 3.73
C VAL A 501 26.22 6.95 2.24
N GLU A 502 26.88 7.74 1.39
CA GLU A 502 27.00 7.42 -0.03
C GLU A 502 27.74 6.10 -0.26
N GLU A 503 28.84 5.86 0.46
CA GLU A 503 29.58 4.59 0.39
C GLU A 503 28.70 3.39 0.78
N TYR A 504 27.88 3.53 1.83
CA TYR A 504 26.95 2.49 2.26
C TYR A 504 25.84 2.24 1.22
N ILE A 505 25.23 3.29 0.66
CA ILE A 505 24.20 3.17 -0.38
C ILE A 505 24.76 2.47 -1.62
N GLN A 506 25.96 2.84 -2.05
CA GLN A 506 26.61 2.22 -3.22
C GLN A 506 26.98 0.76 -2.98
N ALA A 507 27.41 0.40 -1.76
CA ALA A 507 27.65 -0.99 -1.40
C ALA A 507 26.36 -1.81 -1.41
N THR A 508 25.26 -1.25 -0.89
CA THR A 508 23.96 -1.94 -0.83
C THR A 508 23.29 -2.07 -2.19
N LYS A 509 23.41 -1.07 -3.07
CA LYS A 509 22.89 -1.14 -4.47
C LYS A 509 23.48 -2.28 -5.29
N ARG A 510 24.67 -2.77 -4.95
CA ARG A 510 25.33 -3.90 -5.63
C ARG A 510 24.81 -5.25 -5.16
N ARG A 511 23.95 -5.27 -4.13
CA ARG A 511 23.40 -6.48 -3.53
C ARG A 511 21.93 -6.59 -3.89
N THR A 512 21.51 -7.79 -4.26
CA THR A 512 20.09 -8.10 -4.44
C THR A 512 19.38 -8.11 -3.09
N GLU A 513 18.06 -7.88 -3.08
CA GLU A 513 17.23 -7.98 -1.87
C GLU A 513 17.38 -9.36 -1.19
N ARG A 514 17.54 -10.43 -1.97
CA ARG A 514 17.87 -11.77 -1.46
C ARG A 514 19.20 -11.81 -0.73
N GLU A 515 20.26 -11.20 -1.27
CA GLU A 515 21.58 -11.15 -0.62
C GLU A 515 21.54 -10.30 0.66
N ARG A 516 20.62 -9.35 0.76
CA ARG A 516 20.37 -8.57 1.99
C ARG A 516 19.62 -9.42 3.02
N ILE A 517 18.59 -10.16 2.62
CA ILE A 517 17.82 -11.03 3.52
C ILE A 517 18.63 -12.25 3.99
N ALA A 518 19.47 -12.82 3.13
CA ALA A 518 20.27 -14.01 3.44
C ALA A 518 21.50 -13.71 4.29
N ASP A 519 22.01 -12.48 4.23
CA ASP A 519 23.14 -12.06 5.05
C ASP A 519 22.65 -11.70 6.45
N LYS A 520 23.07 -12.51 7.43
CA LYS A 520 22.73 -12.30 8.84
C LYS A 520 23.61 -11.22 9.50
N LYS A 521 24.54 -10.62 8.76
CA LYS A 521 25.42 -9.59 9.31
C LYS A 521 24.67 -8.28 9.47
N VAL A 522 24.54 -7.84 10.72
CA VAL A 522 24.02 -6.51 11.07
C VAL A 522 24.93 -5.45 10.44
N SER A 523 24.33 -4.51 9.70
CA SER A 523 25.05 -3.41 9.06
C SER A 523 24.20 -2.13 9.06
N GLY A 524 24.83 -0.96 9.06
CA GLY A 524 24.12 0.31 9.02
C GLY A 524 25.05 1.51 9.16
N VAL A 525 24.53 2.69 8.83
CA VAL A 525 25.27 3.96 8.92
C VAL A 525 24.39 5.03 9.58
N PHE A 526 24.98 5.77 10.52
CA PHE A 526 24.32 6.90 11.18
C PHE A 526 24.28 8.09 10.22
N THR A 527 23.11 8.74 10.09
CA THR A 527 22.97 9.82 9.11
C THR A 527 23.49 11.17 9.62
N GLY A 528 23.77 11.28 10.92
CA GLY A 528 24.12 12.57 11.55
C GLY A 528 22.90 13.34 12.04
N ALA A 529 21.69 12.83 11.82
CA ALA A 529 20.45 13.49 12.19
C ALA A 529 19.67 12.74 13.26
N TYR A 530 18.81 13.47 13.96
CA TYR A 530 17.91 12.96 14.99
C TYR A 530 16.44 13.25 14.68
N ALA A 531 15.53 12.32 14.95
CA ALA A 531 14.10 12.61 15.01
C ALA A 531 13.67 12.82 16.47
N ILE A 532 12.45 13.31 16.69
CA ILE A 532 11.84 13.49 18.00
C ILE A 532 10.76 12.42 18.17
N ASN A 533 10.82 11.68 19.26
CA ASN A 533 9.74 10.78 19.66
C ASN A 533 8.54 11.64 20.13
N PRO A 534 7.37 11.56 19.47
CA PRO A 534 6.26 12.47 19.71
C PRO A 534 5.55 12.24 21.05
N LEU A 535 5.77 11.09 21.72
CA LEU A 535 5.13 10.80 23.00
C LEU A 535 5.94 11.22 24.22
N ASN A 536 7.26 11.32 24.11
CA ASN A 536 8.14 11.65 25.24
C ASN A 536 9.15 12.78 24.95
N GLY A 537 9.17 13.30 23.72
CA GLY A 537 10.02 14.42 23.31
C GLY A 537 11.51 14.08 23.14
N LYS A 538 11.93 12.82 23.32
CA LYS A 538 13.35 12.44 23.26
C LYS A 538 13.88 12.45 21.83
N GLU A 539 15.11 12.92 21.66
CA GLU A 539 15.86 12.78 20.42
C GLU A 539 16.24 11.32 20.17
N ILE A 540 15.98 10.83 18.96
CA ILE A 540 16.29 9.47 18.53
C ILE A 540 17.17 9.53 17.26
N PRO A 541 18.35 8.89 17.25
CA PRO A 541 19.24 8.94 16.09
C PRO A 541 18.63 8.23 14.88
N ILE A 542 18.85 8.79 13.69
CA ILE A 542 18.39 8.25 12.41
C ILE A 542 19.54 7.47 11.76
N TRP A 543 19.25 6.22 11.40
CA TRP A 543 20.18 5.30 10.75
C TRP A 543 19.67 4.86 9.38
N ILE A 544 20.57 4.38 8.54
CA ILE A 544 20.25 3.70 7.28
C ILE A 544 20.72 2.26 7.41
N SER A 545 19.87 1.29 7.05
CA SER A 545 20.23 -0.12 7.10
C SER A 545 19.50 -0.95 6.04
N ASP A 546 20.18 -1.97 5.54
CA ASP A 546 19.71 -2.87 4.50
C ASP A 546 18.62 -3.85 4.95
N TYR A 547 18.34 -3.99 6.25
CA TYR A 547 17.21 -4.79 6.74
C TYR A 547 15.85 -4.08 6.61
N VAL A 548 15.83 -2.77 6.33
CA VAL A 548 14.61 -2.01 6.01
C VAL A 548 14.45 -1.94 4.50
N LEU A 549 13.24 -2.24 4.02
CA LEU A 549 12.93 -2.33 2.59
C LEU A 549 12.09 -1.13 2.17
N ALA A 550 12.54 -0.37 1.17
CA ALA A 550 11.85 0.82 0.69
C ALA A 550 10.43 0.52 0.16
N GLY A 551 10.22 -0.69 -0.38
CA GLY A 551 8.92 -1.13 -0.87
C GLY A 551 7.90 -1.42 0.24
N TYR A 552 8.27 -1.50 1.51
CA TYR A 552 7.38 -1.87 2.62
C TYR A 552 7.11 -0.69 3.57
N GLY A 553 5.83 -0.39 3.84
CA GLY A 553 5.44 0.77 4.64
C GLY A 553 5.84 2.09 3.97
N THR A 554 6.42 3.01 4.75
CA THR A 554 6.94 4.31 4.27
C THR A 554 8.43 4.26 3.88
N GLY A 555 9.06 3.07 3.87
CA GLY A 555 10.50 2.94 3.74
C GLY A 555 11.29 3.44 4.98
N ALA A 556 10.59 3.68 6.08
CA ALA A 556 11.12 4.09 7.38
C ALA A 556 10.43 3.30 8.50
N ILE A 557 11.18 2.91 9.51
CA ILE A 557 10.65 2.24 10.71
C ILE A 557 11.14 2.93 11.99
N MET A 558 10.29 2.96 13.01
CA MET A 558 10.72 3.19 14.38
C MET A 558 11.30 1.88 14.93
N ALA A 559 12.44 1.95 15.62
CA ALA A 559 13.07 0.78 16.19
C ALA A 559 12.83 0.70 17.70
N VAL A 560 12.31 -0.44 18.18
CA VAL A 560 12.05 -0.70 19.60
C VAL A 560 12.80 -1.96 20.05
N PRO A 561 14.09 -1.83 20.39
CA PRO A 561 14.98 -2.98 20.60
C PRO A 561 14.53 -3.98 21.65
N ALA A 562 13.83 -3.52 22.69
CA ALA A 562 13.37 -4.42 23.73
C ALA A 562 12.28 -5.40 23.26
N HIS A 563 11.62 -5.13 22.12
CA HIS A 563 10.41 -5.84 21.68
C HIS A 563 10.39 -6.19 20.17
N ASP A 564 11.52 -6.06 19.48
CA ASP A 564 11.76 -6.61 18.13
C ASP A 564 13.20 -7.14 18.04
N SER A 565 13.34 -8.42 17.70
CA SER A 565 14.64 -9.11 17.61
C SER A 565 15.63 -8.53 16.59
N ARG A 566 15.16 -7.91 15.50
CA ARG A 566 16.06 -7.26 14.51
C ARG A 566 16.58 -5.95 15.05
N ASP A 567 15.70 -5.17 15.68
CA ASP A 567 16.05 -3.91 16.33
C ASP A 567 17.01 -4.15 17.49
N TYR A 568 16.81 -5.24 18.25
CA TYR A 568 17.71 -5.68 19.32
C TYR A 568 19.11 -6.01 18.81
N ALA A 569 19.21 -6.82 17.76
CA ALA A 569 20.50 -7.17 17.17
C ALA A 569 21.23 -5.92 16.65
N PHE A 570 20.49 -4.98 16.04
CA PHE A 570 21.03 -3.70 15.60
C PHE A 570 21.51 -2.84 16.79
N ALA A 571 20.69 -2.72 17.84
CA ALA A 571 21.00 -1.94 19.02
C ALA A 571 22.24 -2.46 19.75
N LYS A 572 22.34 -3.78 19.95
CA LYS A 572 23.52 -4.42 20.55
C LYS A 572 24.77 -4.20 19.70
N HIS A 573 24.67 -4.26 18.38
CA HIS A 573 25.81 -4.06 17.48
C HIS A 573 26.34 -2.63 17.53
N PHE A 574 25.45 -1.63 17.57
CA PHE A 574 25.82 -0.21 17.54
C PHE A 574 25.82 0.48 18.91
N GLY A 575 25.57 -0.25 20.00
CA GLY A 575 25.54 0.29 21.36
C GLY A 575 24.39 1.26 21.62
N LEU A 576 23.23 1.04 20.99
CA LEU A 576 22.05 1.90 21.13
C LEU A 576 21.21 1.50 22.35
N PRO A 577 20.45 2.43 22.95
CA PRO A 577 19.66 2.13 24.16
C PRO A 577 18.60 1.06 23.92
N ILE A 578 18.36 0.23 24.94
CA ILE A 578 17.34 -0.82 24.96
C ILE A 578 16.48 -0.59 26.21
N ILE A 579 15.20 -0.25 26.02
CA ILE A 579 14.29 0.13 27.11
C ILE A 579 13.14 -0.88 27.17
N PRO A 580 13.06 -1.75 28.20
CA PRO A 580 11.95 -2.66 28.36
C PRO A 580 10.67 -1.91 28.73
N LEU A 581 9.57 -2.23 28.07
CA LEU A 581 8.26 -1.61 28.26
C LEU A 581 7.21 -2.57 28.85
N ILE A 582 7.55 -3.85 29.03
CA ILE A 582 6.65 -4.85 29.60
C ILE A 582 7.22 -5.33 30.93
N GLU A 583 6.38 -5.40 31.96
CA GLU A 583 6.75 -5.88 33.28
C GLU A 583 7.34 -7.30 33.21
N GLY A 584 8.52 -7.50 33.80
CA GLY A 584 9.23 -8.78 33.78
C GLY A 584 9.98 -9.09 32.49
N ALA A 585 10.02 -8.17 31.51
CA ALA A 585 10.83 -8.34 30.30
C ALA A 585 12.33 -8.29 30.62
N ASP A 586 13.01 -9.43 30.53
CA ASP A 586 14.47 -9.52 30.58
C ASP A 586 15.04 -9.38 29.17
N VAL A 587 15.79 -8.31 28.95
CA VAL A 587 16.42 -7.98 27.66
C VAL A 587 17.94 -8.04 27.71
N SER A 588 18.49 -8.82 28.65
CA SER A 588 19.93 -8.99 28.83
C SER A 588 20.57 -9.76 27.67
N GLU A 589 19.94 -10.88 27.27
CA GLU A 589 20.43 -11.82 26.25
C GLU A 589 19.68 -11.68 24.91
N GLU A 590 18.34 -11.54 24.93
CA GLU A 590 17.49 -11.44 23.73
C GLU A 590 16.39 -10.37 23.87
N SER A 591 15.62 -10.13 22.80
CA SER A 591 14.46 -9.24 22.85
C SER A 591 13.24 -9.94 23.45
N PHE A 592 12.35 -9.18 24.07
CA PHE A 592 11.08 -9.67 24.61
C PHE A 592 9.93 -9.34 23.64
N ASP A 593 9.74 -10.19 22.63
CA ASP A 593 8.82 -9.93 21.51
C ASP A 593 7.34 -10.23 21.83
N ALA A 594 7.03 -10.63 23.07
CA ALA A 594 5.68 -10.98 23.47
C ALA A 594 4.70 -9.80 23.30
N LYS A 595 3.43 -10.14 22.99
CA LYS A 595 2.34 -9.19 22.76
C LYS A 595 1.31 -9.22 23.89
N GLU A 596 1.76 -9.55 25.08
CA GLU A 596 0.98 -9.68 26.30
C GLU A 596 1.81 -9.26 27.51
N GLY A 597 1.14 -8.93 28.60
CA GLY A 597 1.75 -8.38 29.81
C GLY A 597 1.31 -6.95 30.10
N LYS A 598 1.86 -6.38 31.17
CA LYS A 598 1.56 -5.03 31.65
C LYS A 598 2.62 -4.02 31.24
N MET A 599 2.17 -2.85 30.81
CA MET A 599 3.07 -1.78 30.36
C MET A 599 3.78 -1.11 31.53
N ILE A 600 5.08 -0.84 31.35
CA ILE A 600 5.97 -0.04 32.21
C ILE A 600 6.79 0.94 31.34
N ASN A 601 7.45 1.93 31.95
CA ASN A 601 8.30 2.90 31.24
C ASN A 601 7.61 3.62 30.06
N SER A 602 6.27 3.71 30.08
CA SER A 602 5.42 4.10 28.95
C SER A 602 4.42 5.22 29.31
N GLY A 603 4.77 6.08 30.27
CA GLY A 603 3.97 7.25 30.66
C GLY A 603 2.50 6.89 30.96
N PHE A 604 1.57 7.49 30.21
CA PHE A 604 0.12 7.32 30.38
C PHE A 604 -0.41 5.90 30.05
N LEU A 605 0.45 5.02 29.53
CA LEU A 605 0.14 3.61 29.25
C LEU A 605 0.49 2.69 30.44
N ASN A 606 1.26 3.16 31.42
CA ASN A 606 1.72 2.33 32.54
C ASN A 606 0.56 1.63 33.25
N GLY A 607 0.72 0.33 33.54
CA GLY A 607 -0.26 -0.51 34.23
C GLY A 607 -1.34 -1.14 33.35
N LEU A 608 -1.53 -0.64 32.12
CA LEU A 608 -2.45 -1.22 31.14
C LEU A 608 -1.92 -2.54 30.59
N ASP A 609 -2.83 -3.42 30.18
CA ASP A 609 -2.44 -4.61 29.41
C ASP A 609 -2.12 -4.20 27.96
N VAL A 610 -1.18 -4.90 27.30
CA VAL A 610 -0.71 -4.57 25.93
C VAL A 610 -1.85 -4.29 24.93
N LYS A 611 -2.93 -5.08 24.96
CA LYS A 611 -4.09 -4.86 24.06
C LYS A 611 -4.80 -3.53 24.30
N GLU A 612 -4.99 -3.15 25.56
CA GLU A 612 -5.58 -1.88 25.95
C GLU A 612 -4.63 -0.72 25.62
N ALA A 613 -3.33 -0.92 25.84
CA ALA A 613 -2.32 0.07 25.51
C ALA A 613 -2.25 0.36 24.00
N ILE A 614 -2.32 -0.65 23.13
CA ILE A 614 -2.37 -0.46 21.67
C ILE A 614 -3.56 0.44 21.30
N GLN A 615 -4.74 0.13 21.84
CA GLN A 615 -5.96 0.88 21.55
C GLN A 615 -5.87 2.32 22.06
N LYS A 616 -5.43 2.51 23.29
CA LYS A 616 -5.27 3.83 23.91
C LYS A 616 -4.22 4.68 23.19
N THR A 617 -3.11 4.09 22.72
CA THR A 617 -2.14 4.84 21.92
C THR A 617 -2.72 5.26 20.57
N LYS A 618 -3.47 4.38 19.89
CA LYS A 618 -4.14 4.73 18.61
C LYS A 618 -5.09 5.92 18.79
N GLU A 619 -5.91 5.89 19.84
CA GLU A 619 -6.81 6.98 20.22
C GLU A 619 -6.01 8.26 20.49
N TYR A 620 -4.98 8.19 21.33
CA TYR A 620 -4.13 9.34 21.66
C TYR A 620 -3.44 9.94 20.42
N ILE A 621 -2.90 9.10 19.52
CA ILE A 621 -2.27 9.53 18.27
C ILE A 621 -3.26 10.33 17.42
N GLN A 622 -4.51 9.86 17.31
CA GLN A 622 -5.54 10.50 16.52
C GLN A 622 -6.04 11.80 17.17
N GLU A 623 -6.29 11.78 18.48
CA GLU A 623 -6.74 12.96 19.25
C GLU A 623 -5.71 14.08 19.26
N GLN A 624 -4.43 13.74 19.37
CA GLN A 624 -3.31 14.70 19.37
C GLN A 624 -2.78 14.99 17.96
N GLY A 625 -3.43 14.53 16.89
CA GLY A 625 -2.98 14.78 15.52
C GLY A 625 -1.52 14.38 15.23
N LEU A 626 -0.98 13.41 15.97
CA LEU A 626 0.39 12.91 15.84
C LEU A 626 0.53 11.91 14.69
N GLY A 627 -0.59 11.55 14.07
CA GLY A 627 -0.67 10.49 13.08
C GLY A 627 -2.10 10.06 12.81
N ARG A 628 -2.27 8.90 12.17
CA ARG A 628 -3.58 8.31 11.86
C ARG A 628 -3.58 6.79 12.04
N VAL A 629 -4.71 6.23 12.47
CA VAL A 629 -4.92 4.78 12.44
C VAL A 629 -5.04 4.35 10.99
N LYS A 630 -4.28 3.31 10.60
CA LYS A 630 -4.26 2.82 9.24
C LYS A 630 -4.30 1.30 9.23
N VAL A 631 -5.14 0.75 8.36
CA VAL A 631 -5.10 -0.65 7.98
C VAL A 631 -4.18 -0.77 6.77
N ASN A 632 -3.16 -1.60 6.89
CA ASN A 632 -2.23 -1.93 5.82
C ASN A 632 -2.39 -3.40 5.44
N TYR A 633 -2.20 -3.68 4.16
CA TYR A 633 -2.18 -5.03 3.62
C TYR A 633 -0.81 -5.32 3.02
N ARG A 634 -0.36 -6.57 3.16
CA ARG A 634 0.82 -7.06 2.46
C ARG A 634 0.56 -7.26 0.97
N LEU A 635 -0.68 -7.58 0.61
CA LEU A 635 -1.12 -7.74 -0.78
C LEU A 635 -0.77 -6.49 -1.60
N ARG A 636 -0.15 -6.71 -2.75
CA ARG A 636 0.12 -5.67 -3.75
C ARG A 636 -0.81 -5.82 -4.93
N ASP A 637 -0.94 -4.73 -5.68
CA ASP A 637 -1.63 -4.74 -6.96
C ASP A 637 -0.93 -5.69 -7.94
N ALA A 638 -1.75 -6.36 -8.76
CA ALA A 638 -1.28 -7.45 -9.59
C ALA A 638 -0.66 -6.91 -10.88
N ILE A 639 0.63 -7.17 -11.11
CA ILE A 639 1.28 -6.82 -12.37
C ILE A 639 0.71 -7.69 -13.49
N PHE A 640 0.05 -7.04 -14.44
CA PHE A 640 -0.83 -7.65 -15.42
C PHE A 640 -0.27 -7.59 -16.85
N SER A 641 0.93 -7.07 -17.07
CA SER A 641 1.60 -7.11 -18.38
C SER A 641 2.63 -8.24 -18.46
N ARG A 642 2.78 -8.83 -19.65
CA ARG A 642 3.85 -9.77 -20.01
C ARG A 642 4.46 -9.36 -21.35
N GLN A 643 5.79 -9.38 -21.44
CA GLN A 643 6.54 -9.01 -22.65
C GLN A 643 6.70 -10.25 -23.55
N ARG A 644 5.58 -10.89 -23.88
CA ARG A 644 5.52 -12.23 -24.49
C ARG A 644 4.56 -12.25 -25.67
N TYR A 645 4.74 -13.21 -26.57
CA TYR A 645 3.86 -13.40 -27.72
C TYR A 645 2.61 -14.19 -27.35
N TRP A 646 2.77 -15.34 -26.69
CA TRP A 646 1.66 -16.29 -26.47
C TRP A 646 0.80 -15.93 -25.24
N GLY A 647 -0.01 -14.89 -25.34
CA GLY A 647 -0.97 -14.46 -24.33
C GLY A 647 -2.12 -13.65 -24.94
N GLU A 648 -3.15 -13.31 -24.14
CA GLU A 648 -4.24 -12.48 -24.65
C GLU A 648 -3.76 -11.05 -24.98
N PRO A 649 -4.06 -10.50 -26.17
CA PRO A 649 -3.75 -9.10 -26.48
C PRO A 649 -4.55 -8.15 -25.60
N PHE A 650 -3.92 -7.06 -25.14
CA PHE A 650 -4.64 -5.93 -24.56
C PHE A 650 -5.44 -5.20 -25.64
N PRO A 651 -6.74 -4.92 -25.45
CA PRO A 651 -7.55 -4.17 -26.40
C PRO A 651 -7.28 -2.66 -26.26
N VAL A 652 -6.02 -2.26 -26.44
CA VAL A 652 -5.51 -0.93 -26.11
C VAL A 652 -4.69 -0.36 -27.26
N TYR A 653 -4.93 0.91 -27.58
CA TYR A 653 -4.08 1.71 -28.46
C TYR A 653 -3.64 3.01 -27.74
N TYR A 654 -2.59 3.65 -28.24
CA TYR A 654 -1.97 4.80 -27.59
C TYR A 654 -2.09 6.09 -28.39
N LYS A 655 -2.64 7.15 -27.78
CA LYS A 655 -2.65 8.52 -28.29
C LYS A 655 -1.80 9.40 -27.37
N ASP A 656 -0.77 10.03 -27.92
CA ASP A 656 0.15 10.91 -27.16
C ASP A 656 0.71 10.30 -25.87
N GLY A 657 0.91 8.97 -25.87
CA GLY A 657 1.43 8.19 -24.75
C GLY A 657 0.38 7.74 -23.72
N MET A 658 -0.90 8.08 -23.94
CA MET A 658 -2.04 7.70 -23.10
C MET A 658 -2.81 6.51 -23.66
N PRO A 659 -3.22 5.56 -22.81
CA PRO A 659 -3.94 4.37 -23.24
C PRO A 659 -5.42 4.66 -23.48
N TYR A 660 -5.94 4.15 -24.59
CA TYR A 660 -7.35 4.18 -24.94
C TYR A 660 -7.83 2.75 -25.24
N MET A 661 -9.02 2.42 -24.76
CA MET A 661 -9.62 1.10 -25.01
C MET A 661 -10.20 1.04 -26.42
N LEU A 662 -10.12 -0.13 -27.06
CA LEU A 662 -10.88 -0.41 -28.26
C LEU A 662 -12.39 -0.45 -27.96
N PRO A 663 -13.26 -0.13 -28.94
CA PRO A 663 -14.69 -0.31 -28.77
C PRO A 663 -15.05 -1.78 -28.52
N VAL A 664 -15.98 -2.03 -27.60
CA VAL A 664 -16.39 -3.40 -27.21
C VAL A 664 -16.94 -4.20 -28.40
N ASP A 665 -17.63 -3.55 -29.33
CA ASP A 665 -18.18 -4.18 -30.55
C ASP A 665 -17.11 -4.57 -31.59
N LYS A 666 -15.85 -4.21 -31.35
CA LYS A 666 -14.69 -4.58 -32.17
C LYS A 666 -13.84 -5.67 -31.54
N LEU A 667 -14.23 -6.18 -30.38
CA LEU A 667 -13.60 -7.35 -29.78
C LEU A 667 -14.03 -8.64 -30.51
N PRO A 668 -13.19 -9.68 -30.53
CA PRO A 668 -11.85 -9.72 -29.94
C PRO A 668 -10.79 -9.02 -30.79
N LEU A 669 -9.81 -8.37 -30.14
CA LEU A 669 -8.54 -8.06 -30.79
C LEU A 669 -7.73 -9.34 -30.89
N GLU A 670 -7.64 -9.91 -32.09
CA GLU A 670 -6.96 -11.18 -32.30
C GLU A 670 -5.43 -11.06 -32.19
N LEU A 671 -4.78 -12.10 -31.66
CA LEU A 671 -3.31 -12.18 -31.59
C LEU A 671 -2.72 -12.23 -33.02
N PRO A 672 -1.78 -11.34 -33.39
CA PRO A 672 -1.30 -11.25 -34.76
C PRO A 672 -0.20 -12.27 -35.03
N GLU A 673 0.02 -12.65 -36.29
CA GLU A 673 1.20 -13.41 -36.66
C GLU A 673 2.47 -12.54 -36.51
N VAL A 674 3.54 -13.13 -35.97
CA VAL A 674 4.84 -12.46 -35.79
C VAL A 674 5.98 -13.26 -36.41
N SER A 675 7.01 -12.55 -36.88
CA SER A 675 8.19 -13.19 -37.48
C SER A 675 9.10 -13.89 -36.47
N LYS A 676 9.08 -13.44 -35.19
CA LYS A 676 9.88 -13.98 -34.08
C LYS A 676 9.10 -13.85 -32.78
N PHE A 677 9.25 -14.83 -31.87
CA PHE A 677 8.62 -14.84 -30.54
C PHE A 677 9.52 -14.26 -29.43
N LEU A 678 10.72 -13.80 -29.79
CA LEU A 678 11.64 -13.13 -28.88
C LEU A 678 11.44 -11.61 -28.96
N PRO A 679 11.92 -10.84 -27.97
CA PRO A 679 11.94 -9.38 -28.07
C PRO A 679 12.62 -8.88 -29.34
N THR A 680 12.23 -7.68 -29.77
CA THR A 680 12.87 -7.00 -30.91
C THR A 680 14.31 -6.61 -30.58
N GLU A 681 15.07 -6.21 -31.60
CA GLU A 681 16.45 -5.71 -31.39
C GLU A 681 16.49 -4.43 -30.52
N SER A 682 15.42 -3.63 -30.54
CA SER A 682 15.20 -2.46 -29.68
C SER A 682 14.75 -2.83 -28.25
N GLY A 683 14.50 -4.12 -27.97
CA GLY A 683 14.06 -4.62 -26.67
C GLY A 683 12.55 -4.54 -26.43
N GLU A 684 11.75 -4.30 -27.46
CA GLU A 684 10.29 -4.29 -27.36
C GLU A 684 9.73 -5.71 -27.25
N PRO A 685 8.52 -5.90 -26.69
CA PRO A 685 7.85 -7.20 -26.65
C PRO A 685 7.71 -7.83 -28.04
N PRO A 686 7.51 -9.16 -28.12
CA PRO A 686 7.40 -9.88 -29.39
C PRO A 686 6.36 -9.35 -30.38
N LEU A 687 5.26 -8.74 -29.91
CA LEU A 687 4.25 -8.12 -30.79
C LEU A 687 4.81 -6.94 -31.60
N GLY A 688 5.94 -6.36 -31.20
CA GLY A 688 6.67 -5.36 -32.00
C GLY A 688 7.17 -5.91 -33.34
N HIS A 689 7.20 -7.23 -33.54
CA HIS A 689 7.50 -7.86 -34.82
C HIS A 689 6.32 -7.97 -35.78
N ALA A 690 5.10 -7.61 -35.36
CA ALA A 690 3.90 -7.70 -36.18
C ALA A 690 3.87 -6.61 -37.27
N THR A 691 3.59 -7.00 -38.51
CA THR A 691 3.45 -6.05 -39.63
C THR A 691 2.08 -5.36 -39.63
N LYS A 692 1.04 -6.04 -39.15
CA LYS A 692 -0.33 -5.55 -39.03
C LYS A 692 -0.74 -5.43 -37.57
N TRP A 693 -0.39 -4.31 -36.94
CA TRP A 693 -0.59 -4.07 -35.51
C TRP A 693 -0.70 -2.57 -35.16
N ALA A 694 -1.51 -1.85 -35.93
CA ALA A 694 -1.89 -0.47 -35.62
C ALA A 694 -3.41 -0.33 -35.65
N TRP A 695 -3.96 0.59 -34.87
CA TRP A 695 -5.39 0.88 -34.82
C TRP A 695 -5.73 2.09 -35.69
N ASP A 696 -6.50 1.88 -36.74
CA ASP A 696 -7.15 2.94 -37.51
C ASP A 696 -8.45 3.31 -36.81
N GLU A 697 -8.44 4.42 -36.08
CA GLU A 697 -9.58 4.86 -35.29
C GLU A 697 -10.76 5.30 -36.18
N ALA A 698 -10.48 5.93 -37.32
CA ALA A 698 -11.51 6.46 -38.19
C ALA A 698 -12.34 5.34 -38.83
N ASN A 699 -11.68 4.24 -39.20
CA ASN A 699 -12.33 3.07 -39.81
C ASN A 699 -12.57 1.92 -38.81
N GLN A 700 -12.14 2.07 -37.56
CA GLN A 700 -12.26 1.09 -36.47
C GLN A 700 -11.75 -0.31 -36.85
N GLN A 701 -10.52 -0.39 -37.34
CA GLN A 701 -9.91 -1.65 -37.78
C GLN A 701 -8.40 -1.70 -37.52
N VAL A 702 -7.84 -2.91 -37.46
CA VAL A 702 -6.40 -3.12 -37.38
C VAL A 702 -5.77 -3.00 -38.77
N VAL A 703 -4.71 -2.20 -38.89
CA VAL A 703 -3.99 -1.89 -40.13
C VAL A 703 -2.47 -2.10 -39.96
N GLU A 704 -1.72 -1.91 -41.05
CA GLU A 704 -0.26 -2.04 -41.06
C GLU A 704 0.43 -1.01 -40.17
N THR A 705 1.47 -1.43 -39.43
CA THR A 705 2.24 -0.56 -38.52
C THR A 705 2.95 0.58 -39.26
N ALA A 706 3.28 0.39 -40.54
CA ALA A 706 3.86 1.42 -41.40
C ALA A 706 2.93 2.62 -41.64
N LEU A 707 1.63 2.48 -41.38
CA LEU A 707 0.62 3.52 -41.59
C LEU A 707 0.40 4.42 -40.36
N ILE A 708 1.09 4.18 -39.24
CA ILE A 708 0.95 4.98 -38.02
C ILE A 708 1.32 6.44 -38.30
N ASP A 709 0.32 7.32 -38.21
CA ASP A 709 0.45 8.78 -38.39
C ASP A 709 0.28 9.56 -37.09
N ARG A 710 -0.13 8.88 -36.01
CA ARG A 710 -0.46 9.46 -34.68
C ARG A 710 -1.54 10.55 -34.72
N LYS A 711 -2.42 10.50 -35.71
CA LYS A 711 -3.57 11.40 -35.88
C LYS A 711 -4.86 10.63 -36.08
N THR A 712 -4.82 9.63 -36.96
CA THR A 712 -5.94 8.73 -37.27
C THR A 712 -5.57 7.27 -37.04
N ILE A 713 -4.29 6.94 -37.16
CA ILE A 713 -3.74 5.61 -37.00
C ILE A 713 -2.71 5.61 -35.87
N PHE A 714 -2.95 4.77 -34.87
CA PHE A 714 -2.24 4.77 -33.59
C PHE A 714 -1.60 3.41 -33.29
N PRO A 715 -0.46 3.36 -32.56
CA PRO A 715 0.14 2.10 -32.15
C PRO A 715 -0.75 1.34 -31.14
N LEU A 716 -0.86 0.02 -31.32
CA LEU A 716 -1.48 -0.89 -30.36
C LEU A 716 -0.50 -1.27 -29.24
N GLU A 717 -1.02 -1.73 -28.10
CA GLU A 717 -0.24 -2.31 -27.02
C GLU A 717 0.56 -3.52 -27.49
N LEU A 718 1.81 -3.62 -27.03
CA LEU A 718 2.75 -4.67 -27.43
C LEU A 718 2.88 -5.77 -26.38
N ASN A 719 2.51 -5.50 -25.13
CA ASN A 719 2.43 -6.51 -24.09
C ASN A 719 1.20 -7.41 -24.31
N THR A 720 1.23 -8.59 -23.71
CA THR A 720 0.08 -9.50 -23.56
C THR A 720 -0.31 -9.63 -22.10
N MET A 721 -1.53 -10.08 -21.82
CA MET A 721 -2.00 -10.39 -20.47
C MET A 721 -1.33 -11.69 -19.96
N PRO A 722 -1.18 -11.86 -18.64
CA PRO A 722 -0.64 -13.08 -18.04
C PRO A 722 -1.61 -14.25 -18.18
N GLY A 723 -1.10 -15.48 -18.13
CA GLY A 723 -1.95 -16.68 -18.21
C GLY A 723 -3.04 -16.77 -17.13
N PHE A 724 -2.88 -16.07 -15.99
CA PHE A 724 -3.96 -16.01 -14.99
C PHE A 724 -5.17 -15.17 -15.43
N ALA A 725 -5.07 -14.35 -16.47
CA ALA A 725 -6.17 -13.58 -17.02
C ALA A 725 -7.26 -14.52 -17.56
N GLY A 726 -6.88 -15.44 -18.46
CA GLY A 726 -7.79 -16.45 -19.00
C GLY A 726 -8.40 -17.38 -17.95
N SER A 727 -7.72 -17.64 -16.82
CA SER A 727 -8.22 -18.51 -15.76
C SER A 727 -8.97 -17.80 -14.62
N SER A 728 -9.20 -16.49 -14.67
CA SER A 728 -9.85 -15.78 -13.55
C SER A 728 -11.40 -15.72 -13.63
N ALA A 729 -12.01 -16.10 -14.76
CA ALA A 729 -13.48 -16.14 -14.92
C ALA A 729 -14.01 -17.37 -15.69
N TYR A 730 -13.16 -18.36 -15.95
CA TYR A 730 -13.51 -19.55 -16.74
C TYR A 730 -14.66 -20.39 -16.16
N TYR A 731 -14.83 -20.39 -14.84
CA TYR A 731 -15.93 -21.08 -14.15
C TYR A 731 -17.31 -20.52 -14.51
N LEU A 732 -17.43 -19.20 -14.75
CA LEU A 732 -18.64 -18.57 -15.29
C LEU A 732 -18.81 -18.96 -16.74
N ARG A 733 -17.72 -18.95 -17.53
CA ARG A 733 -17.81 -19.24 -18.95
C ARG A 733 -18.29 -20.66 -19.23
N TYR A 734 -17.95 -21.64 -18.40
CA TYR A 734 -18.52 -22.99 -18.51
C TYR A 734 -20.03 -23.05 -18.35
N MET A 735 -20.63 -22.13 -17.59
CA MET A 735 -22.08 -22.06 -17.44
C MET A 735 -22.76 -21.68 -18.75
N ASP A 736 -22.08 -20.97 -19.65
CA ASP A 736 -22.67 -20.50 -20.91
C ASP A 736 -21.63 -20.38 -22.06
N SER A 737 -20.92 -21.48 -22.32
CA SER A 737 -19.68 -21.45 -23.10
C SER A 737 -19.83 -21.03 -24.57
N LYS A 738 -21.05 -21.00 -25.09
CA LYS A 738 -21.36 -20.69 -26.50
C LYS A 738 -22.03 -19.33 -26.70
N ASN A 739 -22.21 -18.55 -25.65
CA ASN A 739 -22.86 -17.24 -25.73
C ASN A 739 -21.90 -16.18 -26.31
N ASP A 740 -22.27 -15.60 -27.44
CA ASP A 740 -21.51 -14.57 -28.17
C ASP A 740 -21.92 -13.13 -27.78
N LYS A 741 -22.86 -12.98 -26.85
CA LYS A 741 -23.43 -11.68 -26.40
C LYS A 741 -23.13 -11.33 -24.95
N ALA A 742 -22.80 -12.32 -24.12
CA ALA A 742 -22.40 -12.12 -22.74
C ALA A 742 -21.34 -13.14 -22.31
N LEU A 743 -20.53 -12.78 -21.30
CA LEU A 743 -19.63 -13.71 -20.61
C LEU A 743 -20.42 -14.92 -20.09
N VAL A 744 -21.56 -14.64 -19.45
CA VAL A 744 -22.60 -15.59 -19.02
C VAL A 744 -23.95 -14.88 -19.05
N ASP A 745 -25.01 -15.53 -19.54
CA ASP A 745 -26.37 -14.99 -19.43
C ASP A 745 -26.83 -14.94 -17.97
N ARG A 746 -27.56 -13.89 -17.59
CA ARG A 746 -28.02 -13.67 -16.22
C ARG A 746 -28.88 -14.84 -15.69
N GLN A 747 -29.76 -15.41 -16.50
CA GLN A 747 -30.62 -16.51 -16.04
C GLN A 747 -29.81 -17.81 -15.82
N VAL A 748 -28.77 -17.99 -16.63
CA VAL A 748 -27.87 -19.14 -16.56
C VAL A 748 -26.95 -19.02 -15.34
N ASP A 749 -26.43 -17.81 -15.08
CA ASP A 749 -25.68 -17.49 -13.86
C ASP A 749 -26.57 -17.64 -12.61
N GLU A 750 -27.80 -17.10 -12.60
CA GLU A 750 -28.72 -17.26 -11.46
C GLU A 750 -29.12 -18.73 -11.21
N TYR A 751 -29.06 -19.60 -12.24
CA TYR A 751 -29.27 -21.04 -12.12
C TYR A 751 -28.05 -21.75 -11.51
N TRP A 752 -26.86 -21.61 -12.11
CA TRP A 752 -25.65 -22.32 -11.68
C TRP A 752 -24.96 -21.68 -10.48
N ARG A 753 -25.11 -20.37 -10.30
CA ARG A 753 -24.61 -19.52 -9.21
C ARG A 753 -23.09 -19.56 -9.09
N ASN A 754 -22.60 -20.28 -8.08
CA ASN A 754 -21.17 -20.54 -7.88
C ASN A 754 -20.86 -22.04 -8.02
N VAL A 755 -19.56 -22.35 -8.04
CA VAL A 755 -19.08 -23.73 -8.00
C VAL A 755 -19.35 -24.32 -6.62
N ASP A 756 -20.05 -25.46 -6.56
CA ASP A 756 -20.37 -26.14 -5.30
C ASP A 756 -19.19 -26.91 -4.72
N LEU A 757 -18.34 -27.48 -5.58
CA LEU A 757 -17.11 -28.16 -5.22
C LEU A 757 -16.03 -27.86 -6.25
N TYR A 758 -14.96 -27.18 -5.82
CA TYR A 758 -13.77 -26.94 -6.63
C TYR A 758 -12.66 -27.88 -6.18
N ILE A 759 -11.95 -28.52 -7.12
CA ILE A 759 -10.79 -29.38 -6.83
C ILE A 759 -9.57 -28.85 -7.57
N GLY A 760 -8.53 -28.49 -6.81
CA GLY A 760 -7.28 -27.95 -7.34
C GLY A 760 -6.10 -28.15 -6.39
N GLY A 761 -4.90 -27.90 -6.90
CA GLY A 761 -3.66 -28.03 -6.13
C GLY A 761 -3.45 -26.87 -5.14
N THR A 762 -2.84 -27.17 -3.98
CA THR A 762 -2.56 -26.18 -2.93
C THR A 762 -1.58 -25.08 -3.38
N GLU A 763 -0.77 -25.35 -4.40
CA GLU A 763 0.16 -24.40 -5.02
C GLU A 763 -0.53 -23.16 -5.60
N HIS A 764 -1.85 -23.22 -5.83
CA HIS A 764 -2.64 -22.13 -6.40
C HIS A 764 -3.32 -21.23 -5.35
N ALA A 765 -3.04 -21.45 -4.05
CA ALA A 765 -3.62 -20.72 -2.93
C ALA A 765 -3.45 -19.18 -3.04
N THR A 766 -2.27 -18.70 -3.43
CA THR A 766 -1.91 -17.26 -3.41
C THR A 766 -1.87 -16.61 -4.80
N GLY A 767 -2.08 -17.38 -5.86
CA GLY A 767 -2.15 -16.90 -7.24
C GLY A 767 -3.57 -17.00 -7.78
N HIS A 768 -3.83 -18.01 -8.60
CA HIS A 768 -5.10 -18.25 -9.28
C HIS A 768 -6.35 -18.10 -8.38
N LEU A 769 -6.35 -18.63 -7.16
CA LEU A 769 -7.51 -18.54 -6.26
C LEU A 769 -7.77 -17.11 -5.79
N ILE A 770 -6.74 -16.29 -5.55
CA ILE A 770 -6.92 -14.88 -5.20
C ILE A 770 -7.44 -14.10 -6.41
N TYR A 771 -6.85 -14.30 -7.60
CA TYR A 771 -7.25 -13.59 -8.80
C TYR A 771 -8.68 -13.93 -9.24
N SER A 772 -9.07 -15.21 -9.15
CA SER A 772 -10.44 -15.65 -9.46
C SER A 772 -11.46 -15.01 -8.52
N ARG A 773 -11.16 -14.93 -7.22
CA ARG A 773 -12.02 -14.26 -6.22
C ARG A 773 -12.10 -12.76 -6.46
N PHE A 774 -10.99 -12.10 -6.75
CA PHE A 774 -10.97 -10.67 -7.10
C PHE A 774 -11.80 -10.39 -8.36
N TRP A 775 -11.60 -11.16 -9.44
CA TRP A 775 -12.40 -11.01 -10.66
C TRP A 775 -13.88 -11.26 -10.39
N ASN A 776 -14.23 -12.31 -9.63
CA ASN A 776 -15.62 -12.57 -9.29
C ASN A 776 -16.25 -11.42 -8.49
N LYS A 777 -15.54 -10.85 -7.51
CA LYS A 777 -16.00 -9.69 -6.74
C LYS A 777 -16.24 -8.47 -7.62
N PHE A 778 -15.31 -8.18 -8.54
CA PHE A 778 -15.51 -7.13 -9.53
C PHE A 778 -16.74 -7.41 -10.41
N LEU A 779 -16.89 -8.62 -10.93
CA LEU A 779 -18.01 -9.03 -11.77
C LEU A 779 -19.34 -9.02 -10.99
N TYR A 780 -19.32 -9.30 -9.70
CA TYR A 780 -20.47 -9.18 -8.79
C TYR A 780 -20.87 -7.70 -8.61
N ASP A 781 -19.90 -6.81 -8.38
CA ASP A 781 -20.14 -5.37 -8.21
C ASP A 781 -20.82 -4.75 -9.46
N ILE A 782 -20.44 -5.22 -10.66
CA ILE A 782 -21.06 -4.77 -11.92
C ILE A 782 -22.29 -5.61 -12.34
N GLY A 783 -22.75 -6.54 -11.49
CA GLY A 783 -24.00 -7.28 -11.67
C GLY A 783 -23.97 -8.42 -12.69
N ILE A 784 -22.79 -8.96 -13.01
CA ILE A 784 -22.59 -10.07 -13.94
C ILE A 784 -22.65 -11.42 -13.24
N SER A 785 -22.02 -11.52 -12.06
CA SER A 785 -22.08 -12.70 -11.19
C SER A 785 -23.09 -12.46 -10.08
N CYS A 786 -23.96 -13.43 -9.80
CA CYS A 786 -24.97 -13.34 -8.75
C CYS A 786 -24.46 -13.75 -7.36
N GLU A 787 -23.24 -14.29 -7.27
CA GLU A 787 -22.59 -14.68 -6.03
C GLU A 787 -21.25 -13.96 -5.88
N GLU A 788 -20.93 -13.52 -4.67
CA GLU A 788 -19.68 -12.77 -4.43
C GLU A 788 -18.44 -13.69 -4.39
N GLU A 789 -18.59 -14.95 -3.98
CA GLU A 789 -17.51 -15.94 -3.94
C GLU A 789 -17.71 -17.04 -5.00
N PRO A 790 -16.70 -17.31 -5.85
CA PRO A 790 -16.86 -18.22 -7.00
C PRO A 790 -16.84 -19.70 -6.62
N PHE A 791 -16.21 -20.06 -5.48
CA PHE A 791 -16.02 -21.45 -5.06
C PHE A 791 -16.52 -21.64 -3.62
N LYS A 792 -17.63 -22.36 -3.48
CA LYS A 792 -18.27 -22.59 -2.18
C LYS A 792 -17.46 -23.54 -1.29
N LYS A 793 -16.86 -24.57 -1.88
CA LYS A 793 -16.08 -25.59 -1.19
C LYS A 793 -14.79 -25.90 -1.95
N LEU A 794 -13.68 -26.04 -1.22
CA LEU A 794 -12.35 -26.38 -1.75
C LEU A 794 -11.61 -27.36 -0.84
#